data_AF-A0A5C5WDB2-F1
#
_entry.id   AF-A0A5C5WDB2-F1
#
_cell.length_a   1.000
_cell.length_b   1.000
_cell.length_c   1.000
_cell.angle_alpha   90.00
_cell.angle_beta   90.00
_cell.angle_gamma   90.00
#
_symmetry.space_group_name_H-M   'P 1'
#
loop_
_entity.id
_entity.type
_entity.pdbx_description
1 polymer ?
#
loop_
_entity_poly.entity_id
_entity_poly.type
_entity_poly.pdbx_seq_one_letter_code
_entity_poly.pdbx_strand_id
1 'polypeptide(L)'
;MRSHSARLSLSRSNSALAAKRFSGLVVIAVFAAAFAARGELALSAPPSAVKAAPDKALTASEILTKLRPAHPRVIATPERLAAVRQRRNNDPAFAAELQTLIERAEEKLAAPLSERKLAGKRLLSVSREALRRVSLWSLAFQLTDDKRFAQRAEEELLAIAAFTDWHPNHFLDTAEMAAAVAIGYDWLYEELSETTRNELQQALVDKALRHVLSDPWWVSTEHNWCQVCLGGLTMAALAIAEDEPALAAEVLTRARDHMPRALAQYGPDGVYPEGPSYWVYGTSYQVLAIDALRTGWGDDFGLAESPGFLASDRFFDQAQGPTGLLFNFSDCLEKTGQPALRVWMSRQQGSLDTPLDRALSHDSDFDAFTPFWCVSASPQPKTSTRQTLPRSWRGRGVQPVVMFRTAWNNPRAMYLAAKGGKAGINHGHMDAGSFIFEANGVRWASDLGMIAYHRLEAQGVKLFDRKPDGDRWKISPYRNESHNTLTISDKPFEIQENAAITSFDPLDTDQTPDRGSATIDLSGPLSAVAESAERRFDFDASASVVTIHDELTGILPGAPVVWTLVTRTHAAVIEGSTVATLTAGKETLTITAESLAAGSWTAEPHRPRPGQYGPPFEGVTLLRWTTSAREDGRASITVRLSPEKRFPALPTGIEEVELGRSLDDQPILARVWSHPEPTGARPETIFMLASIHGSEPAGTPLMQRFEEWLVEQDDPRLPRQIVMTPIANPDGYAAGERFNRNGVDLNRNFPAGNRTEATRHGERPLSEPESAALLRALRRYPPTRVLSIHQPLECIDYDGPGQAIATAMSRAIGGRLPVEKLGGRPGSLGSYVGETLGKPIITLELFASEQDRGAEALWQDYGPALIAFARGEGQAEVGSP
;
A
#
# COMPACT_ATOMS: atom_id res chain seq x y z
N MET A 1 41.63 4.65 -56.81
CA MET A 1 42.00 5.05 -58.19
C MET A 1 40.83 4.73 -59.11
N ARG A 2 40.42 5.71 -59.93
CA ARG A 2 39.56 5.56 -61.12
C ARG A 2 40.12 4.44 -62.02
N SER A 3 39.41 3.71 -62.87
CA SER A 3 38.04 3.65 -63.40
C SER A 3 38.05 2.44 -64.35
N HIS A 4 36.91 1.89 -64.73
CA HIS A 4 36.46 1.89 -66.13
C HIS A 4 35.05 1.30 -66.24
N SER A 5 34.24 2.02 -67.01
CA SER A 5 32.83 1.84 -67.28
C SER A 5 32.59 1.10 -68.58
N ALA A 6 31.50 0.34 -68.67
CA ALA A 6 30.78 0.09 -69.92
C ALA A 6 29.26 0.17 -69.68
N ARG A 7 28.57 0.85 -70.59
CA ARG A 7 27.11 1.17 -70.63
C ARG A 7 26.34 0.12 -71.42
N LEU A 8 25.02 0.05 -71.20
CA LEU A 8 23.87 0.05 -72.14
C LEU A 8 22.67 -0.65 -71.43
N SER A 9 21.39 -0.27 -71.51
CA SER A 9 20.68 0.90 -72.04
C SER A 9 19.18 0.81 -71.69
N LEU A 10 18.55 1.98 -71.43
CA LEU A 10 17.21 2.46 -71.89
C LEU A 10 15.94 1.66 -71.50
N SER A 11 14.86 2.27 -71.00
CA SER A 11 14.11 3.43 -71.55
C SER A 11 13.66 4.42 -70.45
N ARG A 12 14.03 5.71 -70.54
CA ARG A 12 13.24 6.84 -71.11
C ARG A 12 11.85 6.98 -70.46
N SER A 13 11.40 8.12 -69.95
CA SER A 13 11.77 9.56 -70.04
C SER A 13 10.56 10.28 -69.41
N ASN A 14 10.56 11.45 -68.76
CA ASN A 14 11.29 12.70 -68.86
C ASN A 14 10.81 13.52 -67.62
N SER A 15 11.70 13.99 -66.74
CA SER A 15 12.21 15.38 -66.70
C SER A 15 11.10 16.45 -66.55
N ALA A 16 11.08 17.36 -65.58
CA ALA A 16 12.17 17.92 -64.77
C ALA A 16 11.62 18.77 -63.61
N LEU A 17 12.43 18.89 -62.55
CA LEU A 17 12.72 20.07 -61.70
C LEU A 17 11.56 20.94 -61.18
N ALA A 18 11.56 21.50 -59.97
CA ALA A 18 12.42 21.46 -58.79
C ALA A 18 11.73 22.32 -57.71
N ALA A 19 12.09 22.05 -56.46
CA ALA A 19 12.17 22.99 -55.34
C ALA A 19 10.90 23.43 -54.55
N LYS A 20 11.12 23.33 -53.23
CA LYS A 20 10.58 24.11 -52.10
C LYS A 20 9.29 23.63 -51.40
N ARG A 21 9.53 23.42 -50.09
CA ARG A 21 8.61 23.22 -48.97
C ARG A 21 7.69 24.44 -48.73
N PHE A 22 6.61 24.12 -48.01
CA PHE A 22 5.75 24.95 -47.14
C PHE A 22 4.67 25.83 -47.80
N SER A 23 3.38 25.52 -47.54
CA SER A 23 2.48 26.30 -46.64
C SER A 23 0.98 25.97 -46.85
N GLY A 24 0.24 25.80 -45.74
CA GLY A 24 -1.19 26.14 -45.53
C GLY A 24 -2.28 25.25 -46.16
N LEU A 25 -3.12 24.51 -45.40
CA LEU A 25 -4.28 24.85 -44.53
C LEU A 25 -5.67 24.88 -45.25
N VAL A 26 -6.62 24.09 -44.70
CA VAL A 26 -8.13 24.13 -44.74
C VAL A 26 -8.79 23.73 -46.09
N VAL A 27 -9.86 22.92 -46.23
CA VAL A 27 -11.22 22.78 -45.63
C VAL A 27 -11.79 21.39 -46.02
N ILE A 28 -12.17 20.49 -45.08
CA ILE A 28 -13.52 20.09 -44.58
C ILE A 28 -14.57 19.56 -45.59
N ALA A 29 -15.05 18.34 -45.27
CA ALA A 29 -16.34 17.66 -45.59
C ALA A 29 -16.58 17.21 -47.04
N VAL A 30 -17.20 16.07 -47.37
CA VAL A 30 -18.35 15.33 -46.82
C VAL A 30 -18.25 13.87 -47.31
N PHE A 31 -18.54 12.87 -46.46
CA PHE A 31 -19.52 11.80 -46.70
C PHE A 31 -19.43 10.74 -45.58
N ALA A 32 -20.35 10.88 -44.62
CA ALA A 32 -20.82 9.79 -43.79
C ALA A 32 -21.95 9.07 -44.52
N ALA A 33 -21.99 7.74 -44.41
CA ALA A 33 -23.17 6.90 -44.19
C ALA A 33 -22.98 5.52 -44.85
N ALA A 34 -22.82 4.50 -44.01
CA ALA A 34 -23.59 3.25 -44.02
C ALA A 34 -22.76 2.07 -43.49
N PHE A 35 -22.67 1.93 -42.16
CA PHE A 35 -22.57 0.63 -41.48
C PHE A 35 -23.00 0.84 -40.03
N ALA A 36 -24.32 0.91 -39.81
CA ALA A 36 -24.93 0.85 -38.50
C ALA A 36 -25.62 -0.51 -38.39
N ALA A 37 -25.13 -1.35 -37.46
CA ALA A 37 -25.85 -2.38 -36.69
C ALA A 37 -24.95 -3.58 -36.40
N ARG A 38 -24.15 -3.49 -35.33
CA ARG A 38 -23.88 -4.54 -34.31
C ARG A 38 -22.86 -4.02 -33.30
N GLY A 39 -23.33 -3.83 -32.07
CA GLY A 39 -22.63 -3.61 -30.79
C GLY A 39 -21.18 -3.13 -30.86
N GLU A 40 -20.99 -1.82 -30.79
CA GLU A 40 -19.69 -1.16 -30.77
C GLU A 40 -18.92 -1.47 -29.47
N LEU A 41 -17.71 -1.99 -29.66
CA LEU A 41 -16.59 -1.69 -28.77
C LEU A 41 -16.55 -0.17 -28.59
N ALA A 42 -16.72 0.31 -27.36
CA ALA A 42 -16.39 1.69 -27.02
C ALA A 42 -14.87 1.86 -27.16
N LEU A 43 -14.42 2.20 -28.35
CA LEU A 43 -13.13 2.86 -28.57
C LEU A 43 -13.16 4.13 -27.72
N SER A 44 -12.48 4.07 -26.58
CA SER A 44 -12.33 5.20 -25.67
C SER A 44 -11.85 6.41 -26.46
N ALA A 45 -12.59 7.51 -26.36
CA ALA A 45 -12.12 8.80 -26.84
C ALA A 45 -10.72 9.08 -26.27
N PRO A 46 -9.81 9.70 -27.04
CA PRO A 46 -8.48 10.06 -26.55
C PRO A 46 -8.63 10.90 -25.27
N PRO A 47 -7.75 10.71 -24.27
CA PRO A 47 -7.80 11.48 -23.03
C PRO A 47 -7.80 12.97 -23.35
N SER A 48 -8.65 13.74 -22.64
CA SER A 48 -8.77 15.17 -22.87
C SER A 48 -7.39 15.81 -22.80
N ALA A 49 -7.01 16.54 -23.85
CA ALA A 49 -5.71 17.18 -23.93
C ALA A 49 -5.45 18.01 -22.68
N VAL A 50 -4.30 17.79 -22.04
CA VAL A 50 -3.70 18.72 -21.08
C VAL A 50 -3.79 20.11 -21.71
N LYS A 51 -4.33 21.10 -20.99
CA LYS A 51 -4.32 22.50 -21.44
C LYS A 51 -2.90 22.82 -21.92
N ALA A 52 -2.75 23.19 -23.18
CA ALA A 52 -1.46 23.59 -23.72
C ALA A 52 -0.86 24.65 -22.80
N ALA A 53 0.38 24.42 -22.34
CA ALA A 53 1.10 25.40 -21.53
C ALA A 53 1.14 26.73 -22.30
N PRO A 54 0.91 27.88 -21.65
CA PRO A 54 1.01 29.15 -22.33
C PRO A 54 2.44 29.31 -22.89
N ASP A 55 2.57 29.66 -24.17
CA ASP A 55 3.83 29.77 -24.93
C ASP A 55 4.85 30.77 -24.36
N LYS A 56 4.52 31.48 -23.27
CA LYS A 56 5.37 32.53 -22.68
C LYS A 56 5.92 32.08 -21.31
N ALA A 57 7.23 32.22 -21.14
CA ALA A 57 7.88 32.10 -19.85
C ALA A 57 7.32 33.12 -18.85
N LEU A 58 7.25 32.75 -17.58
CA LEU A 58 6.91 33.67 -16.51
C LEU A 58 7.97 34.78 -16.42
N THR A 59 7.56 35.96 -15.97
CA THR A 59 8.43 37.12 -15.81
C THR A 59 8.65 37.46 -14.33
N ALA A 60 9.75 38.13 -14.03
CA ALA A 60 10.03 38.64 -12.68
C ALA A 60 8.89 39.53 -12.14
N SER A 61 8.26 40.31 -13.01
CA SER A 61 7.10 41.15 -12.64
C SER A 61 5.89 40.31 -12.21
N GLU A 62 5.62 39.22 -12.93
CA GLU A 62 4.55 38.29 -12.55
C GLU A 62 4.86 37.61 -11.21
N ILE A 63 6.11 37.22 -10.97
CA ILE A 63 6.58 36.72 -9.67
C ILE A 63 6.21 37.70 -8.56
N LEU A 64 6.71 38.93 -8.63
CA LEU A 64 6.48 39.94 -7.59
C LEU A 64 5.00 40.32 -7.39
N THR A 65 4.18 40.18 -8.43
CA THR A 65 2.75 40.53 -8.37
C THR A 65 1.90 39.43 -7.71
N LYS A 66 2.21 38.16 -7.97
CA LYS A 66 1.40 37.02 -7.52
C LYS A 66 1.91 36.36 -6.25
N LEU A 67 3.21 36.47 -5.97
CA LEU A 67 3.84 35.85 -4.81
C LEU A 67 3.17 36.29 -3.52
N ARG A 68 2.91 35.34 -2.61
CA ARG A 68 2.47 35.65 -1.25
C ARG A 68 3.58 36.48 -0.56
N PRO A 69 3.28 37.68 -0.06
CA PRO A 69 4.31 38.60 0.43
C PRO A 69 4.90 38.21 1.80
N ALA A 70 4.15 37.50 2.64
CA ALA A 70 4.58 37.15 4.00
C ALA A 70 5.11 35.72 4.07
N HIS A 71 6.13 35.52 4.92
CA HIS A 71 6.61 34.21 5.36
C HIS A 71 5.84 33.73 6.61
N PRO A 72 5.68 32.41 6.83
CA PRO A 72 5.98 31.34 5.87
C PRO A 72 4.97 31.32 4.72
N ARG A 73 5.43 30.86 3.55
CA ARG A 73 4.59 30.67 2.35
C ARG A 73 4.85 29.38 1.58
N VAL A 74 5.89 28.63 1.92
CA VAL A 74 6.21 27.33 1.31
C VAL A 74 5.57 26.24 2.16
N ILE A 75 4.42 25.73 1.72
CA ILE A 75 3.58 24.71 2.41
C ILE A 75 2.94 25.24 3.71
N ALA A 76 3.72 25.78 4.64
CA ALA A 76 3.19 26.48 5.80
C ALA A 76 2.73 27.88 5.40
N THR A 77 1.66 28.33 6.04
CA THR A 77 1.23 29.72 6.06
C THR A 77 0.77 30.06 7.48
N PRO A 78 0.73 31.33 7.88
CA PRO A 78 0.17 31.72 9.18
C PRO A 78 -1.22 31.12 9.44
N GLU A 79 -2.06 31.04 8.41
CA GLU A 79 -3.41 30.46 8.52
C GLU A 79 -3.38 28.94 8.74
N ARG A 80 -2.52 28.21 8.01
CA ARG A 80 -2.38 26.76 8.18
C ARG A 80 -1.80 26.41 9.55
N LEU A 81 -0.79 27.14 10.01
CA LEU A 81 -0.20 26.94 11.34
C LEU A 81 -1.22 27.23 12.46
N ALA A 82 -2.02 28.29 12.32
CA ALA A 82 -3.12 28.55 13.24
C ALA A 82 -4.15 27.41 13.25
N ALA A 83 -4.49 26.85 12.09
CA ALA A 83 -5.39 25.70 11.98
C ALA A 83 -4.81 24.43 12.63
N VAL A 84 -3.50 24.19 12.50
CA VAL A 84 -2.81 23.08 13.20
C VAL A 84 -2.89 23.27 14.71
N ARG A 85 -2.54 24.47 15.22
CA ARG A 85 -2.62 24.77 16.66
C ARG A 85 -4.05 24.63 17.20
N GLN A 86 -5.05 25.08 16.44
CA GLN A 86 -6.46 24.91 16.80
C GLN A 86 -6.86 23.43 16.83
N ARG A 87 -6.48 22.65 15.82
CA ARG A 87 -6.79 21.22 15.77
C ARG A 87 -6.12 20.46 16.90
N ARG A 88 -4.85 20.76 17.22
CA ARG A 88 -4.13 20.18 18.37
C ARG A 88 -4.92 20.32 19.67
N ASN A 89 -5.58 21.46 19.88
CA ASN A 89 -6.36 21.70 21.11
C ASN A 89 -7.69 20.92 21.16
N ASN A 90 -8.21 20.48 20.00
CA ASN A 90 -9.56 19.91 19.87
C ASN A 90 -9.58 18.42 19.50
N ASP A 91 -8.45 17.86 19.06
CA ASP A 91 -8.30 16.48 18.58
C ASP A 91 -7.16 15.80 19.35
N PRO A 92 -7.47 15.07 20.45
CA PRO A 92 -6.44 14.44 21.30
C PRO A 92 -5.55 13.44 20.56
N ALA A 93 -6.07 12.76 19.53
CA ALA A 93 -5.27 11.83 18.72
C ALA A 93 -4.25 12.61 17.89
N PHE A 94 -4.67 13.66 17.20
CA PHE A 94 -3.75 14.54 16.49
C PHE A 94 -2.76 15.25 17.42
N ALA A 95 -3.17 15.59 18.64
CA ALA A 95 -2.29 16.16 19.64
C ALA A 95 -1.17 15.19 20.05
N ALA A 96 -1.50 13.91 20.29
CA ALA A 96 -0.52 12.87 20.59
C ALA A 96 0.47 12.68 19.43
N GLU A 97 -0.01 12.70 18.19
CA GLU A 97 0.87 12.59 17.01
C GLU A 97 1.84 13.77 16.89
N LEU A 98 1.35 15.00 17.05
CA LEU A 98 2.22 16.18 17.05
C LEU A 98 3.23 16.13 18.20
N GLN A 99 2.83 15.60 19.35
CA GLN A 99 3.71 15.42 20.50
C GLN A 99 4.85 14.44 20.19
N THR A 100 4.56 13.32 19.52
CA THR A 100 5.59 12.39 19.02
C THR A 100 6.61 13.08 18.11
N LEU A 101 6.16 13.98 17.22
CA LEU A 101 7.07 14.74 16.35
C LEU A 101 7.94 15.73 17.12
N ILE A 102 7.38 16.37 18.16
CA ILE A 102 8.14 17.26 19.05
C ILE A 102 9.18 16.46 19.84
N GLU A 103 8.85 15.27 20.32
CA GLU A 103 9.79 14.38 21.01
C GLU A 103 10.92 13.92 20.08
N ARG A 104 10.61 13.52 18.84
CA ARG A 104 11.63 13.21 17.82
C ARG A 104 12.51 14.42 17.49
N ALA A 105 11.95 15.63 17.51
CA ALA A 105 12.71 16.86 17.33
C ALA A 105 13.67 17.11 18.52
N GLU A 106 13.20 16.88 19.75
CA GLU A 106 13.98 17.00 20.99
C GLU A 106 15.15 16.01 21.01
N GLU A 107 14.90 14.73 20.69
CA GLU A 107 15.94 13.70 20.61
C GLU A 107 17.08 14.08 19.68
N LYS A 108 16.75 14.80 18.59
CA LYS A 108 17.72 15.20 17.57
C LYS A 108 18.55 16.41 17.98
N LEU A 109 18.17 17.19 19.00
CA LEU A 109 18.91 18.39 19.42
C LEU A 109 20.40 18.10 19.71
N ALA A 110 20.69 16.91 20.27
CA ALA A 110 22.04 16.49 20.60
C ALA A 110 22.86 15.95 19.40
N ALA A 111 22.25 15.81 18.22
CA ALA A 111 22.94 15.27 17.05
C ALA A 111 24.05 16.22 16.56
N PRO A 112 25.20 15.72 16.09
CA PRO A 112 26.24 16.56 15.50
C PRO A 112 25.74 17.23 14.22
N LEU A 113 26.30 18.40 13.92
CA LEU A 113 26.06 19.12 12.66
C LEU A 113 26.40 18.24 11.46
N SER A 114 25.61 18.37 10.39
CA SER A 114 25.90 17.65 9.14
C SER A 114 27.27 18.04 8.57
N GLU A 115 28.00 17.03 8.11
CA GLU A 115 29.26 17.19 7.37
C GLU A 115 29.05 16.81 5.90
N ARG A 116 29.79 17.46 4.99
CA ARG A 116 29.77 17.12 3.57
C ARG A 116 30.52 15.81 3.32
N LYS A 117 29.85 14.69 3.61
CA LYS A 117 30.41 13.33 3.50
C LYS A 117 29.69 12.52 2.43
N LEU A 118 30.43 12.14 1.39
CA LEU A 118 29.92 11.25 0.36
C LEU A 118 29.91 9.80 0.85
N ALA A 119 28.77 9.12 0.66
CA ALA A 119 28.65 7.68 0.75
C ALA A 119 28.78 7.10 -0.68
N GLY A 120 29.98 6.61 -1.02
CA GLY A 120 30.31 6.26 -2.40
C GLY A 120 30.34 7.52 -3.27
N LYS A 121 29.44 7.61 -4.25
CA LYS A 121 29.32 8.76 -5.17
C LYS A 121 28.09 9.65 -4.88
N ARG A 122 27.53 9.58 -3.67
CA ARG A 122 26.26 10.26 -3.31
C ARG A 122 26.40 11.01 -2.00
N LEU A 123 25.83 12.21 -1.94
CA LEU A 123 25.60 13.01 -0.73
C LEU A 123 24.16 12.80 -0.18
N LEU A 124 23.32 12.04 -0.90
CA LEU A 124 21.88 11.87 -0.65
C LEU A 124 21.48 11.60 0.80
N SER A 125 22.21 10.74 1.52
CA SER A 125 21.88 10.44 2.93
C SER A 125 22.05 11.65 3.84
N VAL A 126 23.03 12.52 3.56
CA VAL A 126 23.22 13.77 4.29
C VAL A 126 22.08 14.73 3.96
N SER A 127 21.74 14.89 2.67
CA SER A 127 20.62 15.76 2.25
C SER A 127 19.29 15.35 2.88
N ARG A 128 19.00 14.04 2.93
CA ARG A 128 17.78 13.50 3.53
C ARG A 128 17.72 13.71 5.04
N GLU A 129 18.83 13.51 5.74
CA GLU A 129 18.87 13.75 7.18
C GLU A 129 18.77 15.24 7.52
N ALA A 130 19.37 16.12 6.70
CA ALA A 130 19.19 17.56 6.84
C ALA A 130 17.72 17.96 6.66
N LEU A 131 17.05 17.47 5.61
CA LEU A 131 15.62 17.71 5.38
C LEU A 131 14.78 17.23 6.57
N ARG A 132 15.05 16.03 7.08
CA ARG A 132 14.35 15.45 8.24
C ARG A 132 14.51 16.30 9.50
N ARG A 133 15.74 16.69 9.83
CA ARG A 133 16.03 17.47 11.05
C ARG A 133 15.44 18.86 10.99
N VAL A 134 15.68 19.57 9.88
CA VAL A 134 15.21 20.94 9.71
C VAL A 134 13.68 20.98 9.70
N SER A 135 13.00 20.06 8.99
CA SER A 135 11.54 20.06 8.97
C SER A 135 10.92 19.76 10.35
N LEU A 136 11.53 18.85 11.14
CA LEU A 136 11.10 18.54 12.51
C LEU A 136 11.30 19.73 13.46
N TRP A 137 12.50 20.31 13.51
CA TRP A 137 12.77 21.45 14.39
C TRP A 137 11.96 22.68 14.01
N SER A 138 11.83 22.98 12.72
CA SER A 138 11.00 24.10 12.26
C SER A 138 9.54 23.92 12.65
N LEU A 139 8.97 22.71 12.51
CA LEU A 139 7.61 22.45 12.96
C LEU A 139 7.50 22.54 14.49
N ALA A 140 8.43 21.94 15.23
CA ALA A 140 8.40 21.93 16.69
C ALA A 140 8.46 23.36 17.25
N PHE A 141 9.33 24.22 16.71
CA PHE A 141 9.34 25.65 17.02
C PHE A 141 7.98 26.29 16.71
N GLN A 142 7.45 26.09 15.50
CA GLN A 142 6.15 26.65 15.08
C GLN A 142 4.93 26.16 15.89
N LEU A 143 5.08 25.15 16.75
CA LEU A 143 4.03 24.63 17.60
C LEU A 143 4.22 24.95 19.09
N THR A 144 5.46 25.12 19.54
CA THR A 144 5.81 25.22 20.96
C THR A 144 6.39 26.59 21.35
N ASP A 145 6.85 27.36 20.36
CA ASP A 145 7.61 28.59 20.54
C ASP A 145 8.93 28.38 21.35
N ASP A 146 9.42 27.13 21.47
CA ASP A 146 10.71 26.80 22.10
C ASP A 146 11.87 27.14 21.15
N LYS A 147 12.60 28.21 21.49
CA LYS A 147 13.70 28.75 20.68
C LYS A 147 14.87 27.78 20.50
N ARG A 148 15.02 26.74 21.33
CA ARG A 148 16.09 25.74 21.16
C ARG A 148 15.99 25.05 19.80
N PHE A 149 14.77 24.79 19.33
CA PHE A 149 14.55 24.16 18.02
C PHE A 149 14.97 25.10 16.88
N ALA A 150 14.56 26.38 16.93
CA ALA A 150 14.94 27.37 15.92
C ALA A 150 16.47 27.57 15.86
N GLN A 151 17.11 27.70 17.03
CA GLN A 151 18.58 27.83 17.14
C GLN A 151 19.29 26.61 16.55
N ARG A 152 18.86 25.40 16.91
CA ARG A 152 19.50 24.18 16.40
C ARG A 152 19.30 24.01 14.89
N ALA A 153 18.14 24.39 14.36
CA ALA A 153 17.89 24.41 12.92
C ALA A 153 18.78 25.46 12.21
N GLU A 154 18.94 26.65 12.78
CA GLU A 154 19.83 27.69 12.24
C GLU A 154 21.29 27.20 12.15
N GLU A 155 21.80 26.58 13.21
CA GLU A 155 23.16 26.00 13.21
C GLU A 155 23.35 24.94 12.12
N GLU A 156 22.35 24.06 11.93
CA GLU A 156 22.37 23.04 10.88
C GLU A 156 22.36 23.66 9.48
N LEU A 157 21.50 24.66 9.27
CA LEU A 157 21.33 25.39 8.01
C LEU A 157 22.63 26.12 7.63
N LEU A 158 23.29 26.77 8.58
CA LEU A 158 24.57 27.42 8.37
C LEU A 158 25.69 26.40 8.06
N ALA A 159 25.71 25.25 8.75
CA ALA A 159 26.67 24.19 8.47
C ALA A 159 26.55 23.64 7.04
N ILE A 160 25.34 23.36 6.57
CA ILE A 160 25.12 22.88 5.19
C ILE A 160 25.28 24.00 4.15
N ALA A 161 24.98 25.26 4.51
CA ALA A 161 25.28 26.42 3.69
C ALA A 161 26.79 26.71 3.60
N ALA A 162 27.62 26.18 4.51
CA ALA A 162 29.08 26.26 4.43
C ALA A 162 29.72 25.17 3.56
N PHE A 163 28.96 24.16 3.12
CA PHE A 163 29.49 23.11 2.23
C PHE A 163 30.05 23.71 0.93
N THR A 164 31.07 23.10 0.33
CA THR A 164 31.63 23.60 -0.94
C THR A 164 30.60 23.59 -2.07
N ASP A 165 29.72 22.59 -2.06
CA ASP A 165 28.62 22.39 -2.99
C ASP A 165 27.62 21.38 -2.37
N TRP A 166 26.44 21.23 -2.98
CA TRP A 166 25.47 20.18 -2.64
C TRP A 166 25.46 19.03 -3.65
N HIS A 167 26.63 18.75 -4.22
CA HIS A 167 26.91 17.65 -5.14
C HIS A 167 26.05 17.61 -6.43
N PRO A 168 26.13 18.63 -7.31
CA PRO A 168 25.27 18.78 -8.49
C PRO A 168 25.45 17.69 -9.56
N ASN A 169 26.51 16.89 -9.49
CA ASN A 169 26.71 15.73 -10.37
C ASN A 169 25.64 14.64 -10.16
N HIS A 170 25.17 14.48 -8.92
CA HIS A 170 24.01 13.65 -8.60
C HIS A 170 22.91 14.55 -8.05
N PHE A 171 22.16 15.18 -8.95
CA PHE A 171 21.31 16.33 -8.63
C PHE A 171 20.16 16.05 -7.65
N LEU A 172 19.79 14.79 -7.41
CA LEU A 172 18.89 14.44 -6.31
C LEU A 172 19.47 14.93 -4.96
N ASP A 173 20.79 14.82 -4.77
CA ASP A 173 21.47 15.30 -3.56
C ASP A 173 21.24 16.81 -3.35
N THR A 174 21.38 17.56 -4.44
CA THR A 174 21.21 19.01 -4.48
C THR A 174 19.76 19.41 -4.26
N ALA A 175 18.82 18.73 -4.91
CA ALA A 175 17.40 19.04 -4.83
C ALA A 175 16.81 18.76 -3.44
N GLU A 176 17.14 17.62 -2.82
CA GLU A 176 16.69 17.30 -1.47
C GLU A 176 17.32 18.24 -0.43
N MET A 177 18.59 18.66 -0.61
CA MET A 177 19.23 19.67 0.25
C MET A 177 18.59 21.05 0.09
N ALA A 178 18.28 21.46 -1.14
CA ALA A 178 17.60 22.72 -1.43
C ALA A 178 16.22 22.77 -0.76
N ALA A 179 15.48 21.64 -0.76
CA ALA A 179 14.23 21.52 -0.03
C ALA A 179 14.42 21.75 1.48
N ALA A 180 15.46 21.17 2.09
CA ALA A 180 15.77 21.35 3.50
C ALA A 180 16.00 22.83 3.85
N VAL A 181 16.86 23.50 3.06
CA VAL A 181 17.20 24.91 3.27
C VAL A 181 16.00 25.81 3.03
N ALA A 182 15.19 25.55 1.98
CA ALA A 182 13.99 26.32 1.68
C ALA A 182 12.97 26.30 2.83
N ILE A 183 12.75 25.12 3.43
CA ILE A 183 11.82 24.96 4.56
C ILE A 183 12.35 25.65 5.81
N GLY A 184 13.64 25.47 6.13
CA GLY A 184 14.26 26.15 7.26
C GLY A 184 14.19 27.67 7.12
N TYR A 185 14.57 28.19 5.95
CA TYR A 185 14.52 29.62 5.62
C TYR A 185 13.11 30.20 5.77
N ASP A 186 12.12 29.55 5.14
CA ASP A 186 10.76 30.07 5.06
C ASP A 186 10.01 29.94 6.40
N TRP A 187 10.15 28.80 7.09
CA TRP A 187 9.42 28.54 8.33
C TRP A 187 10.04 29.22 9.54
N LEU A 188 11.33 29.57 9.51
CA LEU A 188 12.01 30.27 10.60
C LEU A 188 12.35 31.73 10.25
N TYR A 189 11.82 32.26 9.15
CA TYR A 189 12.20 33.55 8.58
C TYR A 189 12.33 34.69 9.61
N GLU A 190 11.34 34.81 10.51
CA GLU A 190 11.27 35.85 11.56
C GLU A 190 12.28 35.65 12.71
N GLU A 191 12.75 34.42 12.94
CA GLU A 191 13.73 34.11 13.98
C GLU A 191 15.18 34.20 13.46
N LEU A 192 15.38 34.00 12.15
CA LEU A 192 16.70 34.09 11.53
C LEU A 192 17.20 35.55 11.47
N SER A 193 18.49 35.75 11.70
CA SER A 193 19.11 37.06 11.48
C SER A 193 19.11 37.43 9.99
N GLU A 194 19.17 38.72 9.67
CA GLU A 194 19.31 39.17 8.27
C GLU A 194 20.57 38.60 7.62
N THR A 195 21.68 38.52 8.37
CA THR A 195 22.92 37.90 7.91
C THR A 195 22.70 36.42 7.57
N THR A 196 22.06 35.67 8.46
CA THR A 196 21.75 34.25 8.21
C THR A 196 20.85 34.10 6.99
N ARG A 197 19.79 34.90 6.86
CA ARG A 197 18.90 34.86 5.69
C ARG A 197 19.67 35.09 4.38
N ASN A 198 20.53 36.11 4.34
CA ASN A 198 21.35 36.40 3.16
C ASN A 198 22.31 35.24 2.82
N GLU A 199 22.92 34.60 3.82
CA GLU A 199 23.80 33.44 3.60
C GLU A 199 23.03 32.23 3.04
N LEU A 200 21.86 31.93 3.59
CA LEU A 200 21.02 30.82 3.12
C LEU A 200 20.46 31.08 1.72
N GLN A 201 20.03 32.32 1.43
CA GLN A 201 19.59 32.75 0.11
C GLN A 201 20.72 32.55 -0.91
N GLN A 202 21.93 33.05 -0.62
CA GLN A 202 23.08 32.90 -1.50
C GLN A 202 23.43 31.42 -1.74
N ALA A 203 23.34 30.58 -0.70
CA ALA A 203 23.55 29.14 -0.83
C ALA A 203 22.50 28.48 -1.74
N LEU A 204 21.21 28.82 -1.61
CA LEU A 204 20.15 28.34 -2.50
C LEU A 204 20.40 28.74 -3.96
N VAL A 205 20.80 29.99 -4.20
CA VAL A 205 21.10 30.52 -5.54
C VAL A 205 22.30 29.78 -6.16
N ASP A 206 23.43 29.74 -5.46
CA ASP A 206 24.69 29.27 -6.01
C ASP A 206 24.76 27.75 -6.13
N LYS A 207 24.21 27.02 -5.14
CA LYS A 207 24.40 25.57 -5.02
C LYS A 207 23.25 24.77 -5.57
N ALA A 208 22.10 25.39 -5.86
CA ALA A 208 20.93 24.70 -6.37
C ALA A 208 20.30 25.41 -7.58
N LEU A 209 19.75 26.61 -7.40
CA LEU A 209 18.84 27.21 -8.38
C LEU A 209 19.53 27.53 -9.72
N ARG A 210 20.75 28.09 -9.72
CA ARG A 210 21.45 28.43 -10.98
C ARG A 210 21.73 27.24 -11.88
N HIS A 211 21.78 26.02 -11.36
CA HIS A 211 21.96 24.82 -12.17
C HIS A 211 20.82 24.58 -13.16
N VAL A 212 19.63 25.13 -12.88
CA VAL A 212 18.51 25.00 -13.82
C VAL A 212 18.80 25.71 -15.15
N LEU A 213 19.62 26.76 -15.14
CA LEU A 213 19.94 27.60 -16.30
C LEU A 213 20.78 26.87 -17.37
N SER A 214 21.41 25.75 -17.02
CA SER A 214 22.22 24.96 -17.96
C SER A 214 21.40 23.93 -18.75
N ASP A 215 20.08 24.00 -18.70
CA ASP A 215 19.15 23.02 -19.30
C ASP A 215 19.51 21.56 -18.99
N PRO A 216 19.54 21.18 -17.70
CA PRO A 216 20.03 19.88 -17.31
C PRO A 216 19.09 18.75 -17.73
N TRP A 217 19.67 17.60 -18.10
CA TRP A 217 18.97 16.46 -18.69
C TRP A 217 17.75 15.99 -17.87
N TRP A 218 17.82 16.07 -16.55
CA TRP A 218 16.78 15.57 -15.63
C TRP A 218 15.47 16.36 -15.74
N VAL A 219 15.50 17.62 -16.17
CA VAL A 219 14.30 18.46 -16.39
C VAL A 219 13.39 17.82 -17.42
N SER A 220 13.97 17.21 -18.46
CA SER A 220 13.19 16.66 -19.58
C SER A 220 12.77 15.21 -19.43
N THR A 221 13.05 14.58 -18.28
CA THR A 221 12.77 13.15 -18.05
C THR A 221 11.30 12.88 -17.73
N GLU A 222 10.87 11.65 -17.99
CA GLU A 222 9.51 11.17 -17.71
C GLU A 222 9.42 10.40 -16.39
N HIS A 223 10.41 10.51 -15.50
CA HIS A 223 10.55 9.64 -14.32
C HIS A 223 10.84 10.46 -13.06
N ASN A 224 11.04 9.79 -11.92
CA ASN A 224 11.17 10.41 -10.59
C ASN A 224 12.14 11.60 -10.52
N TRP A 225 13.24 11.61 -11.30
CA TRP A 225 14.23 12.69 -11.32
C TRP A 225 13.61 14.04 -11.67
N CYS A 226 12.71 14.12 -12.65
CA CYS A 226 12.02 15.36 -12.98
C CYS A 226 11.23 15.88 -11.77
N GLN A 227 10.47 14.98 -11.12
CA GLN A 227 9.61 15.31 -9.98
C GLN A 227 10.43 15.76 -8.76
N VAL A 228 11.46 15.01 -8.39
CA VAL A 228 12.31 15.29 -7.22
C VAL A 228 13.12 16.56 -7.44
N CYS A 229 13.80 16.68 -8.58
CA CYS A 229 14.67 17.83 -8.85
C CYS A 229 13.88 19.12 -8.97
N LEU A 230 12.85 19.16 -9.81
CA LEU A 230 12.02 20.37 -9.94
C LEU A 230 11.21 20.63 -8.67
N GLY A 231 10.81 19.60 -7.92
CA GLY A 231 10.09 19.79 -6.66
C GLY A 231 10.92 20.50 -5.60
N GLY A 232 12.16 20.05 -5.39
CA GLY A 232 13.12 20.71 -4.49
C GLY A 232 13.41 22.16 -4.92
N LEU A 233 13.68 22.38 -6.21
CA LEU A 233 13.95 23.72 -6.73
C LEU A 233 12.73 24.64 -6.68
N THR A 234 11.52 24.12 -6.87
CA THR A 234 10.28 24.93 -6.79
C THR A 234 10.09 25.49 -5.38
N MET A 235 10.29 24.66 -4.35
CA MET A 235 10.25 25.12 -2.96
C MET A 235 11.32 26.19 -2.68
N ALA A 236 12.56 25.96 -3.12
CA ALA A 236 13.65 26.91 -2.97
C ALA A 236 13.39 28.24 -3.70
N ALA A 237 12.90 28.19 -4.94
CA ALA A 237 12.57 29.38 -5.72
C ALA A 237 11.48 30.23 -5.04
N LEU A 238 10.41 29.58 -4.54
CA LEU A 238 9.34 30.26 -3.82
C LEU A 238 9.80 30.85 -2.48
N ALA A 239 10.77 30.23 -1.81
CA ALA A 239 11.30 30.73 -0.55
C ALA A 239 12.03 32.07 -0.69
N ILE A 240 12.65 32.37 -1.84
CA ILE A 240 13.47 33.58 -2.05
C ILE A 240 13.00 34.47 -3.21
N ALA A 241 11.75 34.27 -3.66
CA ALA A 241 11.25 34.82 -4.91
C ALA A 241 11.15 36.37 -4.94
N GLU A 242 11.05 37.04 -3.79
CA GLU A 242 11.08 38.50 -3.70
C GLU A 242 12.46 39.08 -3.99
N ASP A 243 13.51 38.36 -3.60
CA ASP A 243 14.88 38.80 -3.75
C ASP A 243 15.48 38.35 -5.09
N GLU A 244 15.03 37.19 -5.61
CA GLU A 244 15.50 36.59 -6.87
C GLU A 244 14.35 36.32 -7.87
N PRO A 245 13.53 37.33 -8.23
CA PRO A 245 12.29 37.12 -8.99
C PRO A 245 12.51 36.61 -10.41
N ALA A 246 13.65 36.94 -11.05
CA ALA A 246 13.96 36.43 -12.38
C ALA A 246 14.34 34.93 -12.36
N LEU A 247 15.12 34.51 -11.36
CA LEU A 247 15.49 33.10 -11.21
C LEU A 247 14.29 32.25 -10.78
N ALA A 248 13.45 32.79 -9.90
CA ALA A 248 12.19 32.15 -9.54
C ALA A 248 11.28 31.96 -10.76
N ALA A 249 11.12 33.00 -11.60
CA ALA A 249 10.32 32.91 -12.83
C ALA A 249 10.78 31.77 -13.74
N GLU A 250 12.09 31.60 -13.86
CA GLU A 250 12.70 30.56 -14.70
C GLU A 250 12.47 29.14 -14.14
N VAL A 251 12.61 28.96 -12.82
CA VAL A 251 12.34 27.66 -12.16
C VAL A 251 10.86 27.30 -12.26
N LEU A 252 9.96 28.25 -11.97
CA LEU A 252 8.52 28.02 -12.01
C LEU A 252 8.04 27.75 -13.45
N THR A 253 8.62 28.42 -14.45
CA THR A 253 8.39 28.12 -15.86
C THR A 253 8.76 26.68 -16.19
N ARG A 254 9.93 26.21 -15.74
CA ARG A 254 10.32 24.81 -15.98
C ARG A 254 9.45 23.81 -15.23
N ALA A 255 9.05 24.11 -14.00
CA ALA A 255 8.11 23.27 -13.26
C ALA A 255 6.80 23.09 -14.04
N ARG A 256 6.22 24.21 -14.51
CA ARG A 256 5.01 24.24 -15.35
C ARG A 256 5.18 23.42 -16.64
N ASP A 257 6.30 23.59 -17.33
CA ASP A 257 6.46 23.06 -18.70
C ASP A 257 6.94 21.59 -18.72
N HIS A 258 7.62 21.13 -17.67
CA HIS A 258 8.30 19.83 -17.68
C HIS A 258 7.76 18.78 -16.69
N MET A 259 7.24 19.17 -15.51
CA MET A 259 6.60 18.19 -14.62
C MET A 259 5.46 17.39 -15.28
N PRO A 260 4.66 17.96 -16.21
CA PRO A 260 3.64 17.19 -16.93
C PRO A 260 4.17 15.94 -17.64
N ARG A 261 5.45 15.89 -18.03
CA ARG A 261 6.05 14.71 -18.69
C ARG A 261 6.14 13.50 -17.76
N ALA A 262 6.57 13.72 -16.52
CA ALA A 262 6.59 12.67 -15.50
C ALA A 262 5.17 12.32 -15.03
N LEU A 263 4.29 13.31 -14.90
CA LEU A 263 2.89 13.11 -14.54
C LEU A 263 2.12 12.29 -15.60
N ALA A 264 2.49 12.39 -16.88
CA ALA A 264 1.88 11.59 -17.94
C ALA A 264 2.05 10.07 -17.72
N GLN A 265 3.09 9.63 -17.02
CA GLN A 265 3.34 8.21 -16.75
C GLN A 265 2.35 7.58 -15.76
N TYR A 266 1.62 8.39 -14.98
CA TYR A 266 0.57 7.91 -14.09
C TYR A 266 -0.69 7.51 -14.88
N GLY A 267 -0.84 8.02 -16.10
CA GLY A 267 -2.03 7.78 -16.90
C GLY A 267 -2.11 6.34 -17.45
N PRO A 268 -3.33 5.81 -17.65
CA PRO A 268 -4.62 6.44 -17.33
C PRO A 268 -5.12 6.14 -15.91
N ASP A 269 -4.69 5.05 -15.28
CA ASP A 269 -5.33 4.50 -14.07
C ASP A 269 -4.51 4.70 -12.78
N GLY A 270 -3.39 5.41 -12.85
CA GLY A 270 -2.54 5.74 -11.70
C GLY A 270 -1.40 4.76 -11.43
N VAL A 271 -1.11 3.81 -12.34
CA VAL A 271 0.01 2.88 -12.15
C VAL A 271 1.34 3.62 -12.34
N TYR A 272 2.19 3.59 -11.31
CA TYR A 272 3.52 4.20 -11.40
C TYR A 272 4.54 3.19 -11.97
N PRO A 273 5.18 3.47 -13.13
CA PRO A 273 5.99 2.47 -13.80
C PRO A 273 7.19 1.95 -13.01
N GLU A 274 7.75 2.76 -12.11
CA GLU A 274 8.94 2.41 -11.33
C GLU A 274 8.64 1.55 -10.09
N GLY A 275 7.36 1.21 -9.88
CA GLY A 275 6.90 0.42 -8.74
C GLY A 275 6.50 1.25 -7.51
N PRO A 276 5.89 0.60 -6.49
CA PRO A 276 5.33 1.31 -5.33
C PRO A 276 6.33 2.14 -4.52
N SER A 277 7.58 1.69 -4.33
CA SER A 277 8.58 2.45 -3.57
C SER A 277 8.96 3.77 -4.25
N TYR A 278 9.16 3.75 -5.57
CA TYR A 278 9.45 4.97 -6.33
C TYR A 278 8.20 5.82 -6.54
N TRP A 279 7.00 5.24 -6.53
CA TRP A 279 5.78 6.03 -6.41
C TRP A 279 5.82 6.88 -5.15
N VAL A 280 6.13 6.31 -3.98
CA VAL A 280 6.25 7.11 -2.74
C VAL A 280 7.31 8.21 -2.91
N TYR A 281 8.48 7.88 -3.46
CA TYR A 281 9.58 8.83 -3.60
C TYR A 281 9.27 9.99 -4.55
N GLY A 282 8.96 9.71 -5.81
CA GLY A 282 8.69 10.74 -6.82
C GLY A 282 7.41 11.53 -6.54
N THR A 283 6.35 10.85 -6.09
CA THR A 283 5.06 11.47 -5.79
C THR A 283 5.16 12.41 -4.59
N SER A 284 5.97 12.10 -3.57
CA SER A 284 6.14 12.99 -2.41
C SER A 284 6.62 14.38 -2.85
N TYR A 285 7.68 14.45 -3.66
CA TYR A 285 8.19 15.72 -4.16
C TYR A 285 7.24 16.42 -5.14
N GLN A 286 6.49 15.66 -5.94
CA GLN A 286 5.46 16.22 -6.81
C GLN A 286 4.34 16.90 -5.99
N VAL A 287 3.89 16.26 -4.92
CA VAL A 287 2.88 16.81 -4.02
C VAL A 287 3.40 18.04 -3.28
N LEU A 288 4.64 18.01 -2.75
CA LEU A 288 5.24 19.17 -2.10
C LEU A 288 5.35 20.37 -3.05
N ALA A 289 5.72 20.13 -4.31
CA ALA A 289 5.78 21.18 -5.32
C ALA A 289 4.40 21.79 -5.59
N ILE A 290 3.38 20.95 -5.79
CA ILE A 290 1.99 21.39 -5.99
C ILE A 290 1.51 22.22 -4.80
N ASP A 291 1.73 21.73 -3.59
CA ASP A 291 1.25 22.40 -2.38
C ASP A 291 1.99 23.72 -2.13
N ALA A 292 3.31 23.76 -2.34
CA ALA A 292 4.12 24.98 -2.27
C ALA A 292 3.68 26.02 -3.33
N LEU A 293 3.41 25.59 -4.56
CA LEU A 293 2.86 26.47 -5.60
C LEU A 293 1.50 27.04 -5.17
N ARG A 294 0.60 26.23 -4.63
CA ARG A 294 -0.70 26.72 -4.14
C ARG A 294 -0.57 27.74 -3.01
N THR A 295 0.34 27.53 -2.06
CA THR A 295 0.49 28.44 -0.92
C THR A 295 1.27 29.71 -1.24
N GLY A 296 2.35 29.58 -2.02
CA GLY A 296 3.28 30.66 -2.34
C GLY A 296 2.93 31.44 -3.60
N TRP A 297 2.42 30.77 -4.64
CA TRP A 297 2.11 31.34 -5.94
C TRP A 297 0.59 31.52 -6.20
N GLY A 298 -0.24 30.71 -5.56
CA GLY A 298 -1.71 30.81 -5.59
C GLY A 298 -2.41 29.91 -6.62
N ASP A 299 -1.67 29.18 -7.46
CA ASP A 299 -2.17 28.11 -8.33
C ASP A 299 -1.12 26.99 -8.43
N ASP A 300 -1.44 25.85 -9.05
CA ASP A 300 -0.52 24.72 -9.25
C ASP A 300 -0.29 24.37 -10.72
N PHE A 301 -0.58 25.31 -11.63
CA PHE A 301 -0.55 25.08 -13.08
C PHE A 301 -1.42 23.91 -13.61
N GLY A 302 -2.37 23.41 -12.82
CA GLY A 302 -3.16 22.23 -13.18
C GLY A 302 -2.41 20.91 -13.00
N LEU A 303 -1.24 20.90 -12.35
CA LEU A 303 -0.44 19.70 -12.15
C LEU A 303 -1.20 18.62 -11.37
N ALA A 304 -1.95 19.00 -10.34
CA ALA A 304 -2.75 18.07 -9.54
C ALA A 304 -3.88 17.38 -10.33
N GLU A 305 -4.36 18.02 -11.39
CA GLU A 305 -5.43 17.51 -12.25
C GLU A 305 -4.90 16.59 -13.37
N SER A 306 -3.60 16.31 -13.39
CA SER A 306 -2.99 15.44 -14.40
C SER A 306 -3.63 14.04 -14.39
N PRO A 307 -3.99 13.49 -15.57
CA PRO A 307 -4.65 12.19 -15.64
C PRO A 307 -3.88 11.08 -14.91
N GLY A 308 -4.58 10.34 -14.05
CA GLY A 308 -3.99 9.23 -13.27
C GLY A 308 -3.24 9.67 -12.00
N PHE A 309 -2.87 10.95 -11.83
CA PHE A 309 -2.06 11.38 -10.69
C PHE A 309 -2.76 11.16 -9.34
N LEU A 310 -3.94 11.75 -9.13
CA LEU A 310 -4.70 11.52 -7.89
C LEU A 310 -5.22 10.08 -7.77
N ALA A 311 -5.59 9.47 -8.91
CA ALA A 311 -6.05 8.07 -8.94
C ALA A 311 -4.96 7.07 -8.52
N SER A 312 -3.68 7.45 -8.53
CA SER A 312 -2.56 6.58 -8.15
C SER A 312 -2.55 6.17 -6.68
N ASP A 313 -3.26 6.89 -5.80
CA ASP A 313 -3.51 6.45 -4.42
C ASP A 313 -4.17 5.06 -4.38
N ARG A 314 -5.11 4.81 -5.31
CA ARG A 314 -5.77 3.50 -5.46
C ARG A 314 -4.81 2.41 -5.97
N PHE A 315 -3.87 2.75 -6.85
CA PHE A 315 -2.85 1.80 -7.29
C PHE A 315 -2.03 1.30 -6.09
N PHE A 316 -1.64 2.22 -5.20
CA PHE A 316 -0.87 1.87 -4.01
C PHE A 316 -1.65 0.93 -3.06
N ASP A 317 -2.94 1.21 -2.80
CA ASP A 317 -3.80 0.31 -2.02
C ASP A 317 -3.92 -1.08 -2.64
N GLN A 318 -4.14 -1.11 -3.96
CA GLN A 318 -4.35 -2.36 -4.68
C GLN A 318 -3.06 -3.20 -4.71
N ALA A 319 -1.89 -2.55 -4.75
CA ALA A 319 -0.57 -3.19 -4.73
C ALA A 319 -0.17 -3.77 -3.36
N GLN A 320 -0.86 -3.40 -2.28
CA GLN A 320 -0.64 -3.97 -0.95
C GLN A 320 -1.49 -5.24 -0.77
N GLY A 321 -0.83 -6.36 -0.51
CA GLY A 321 -1.45 -7.63 -0.19
C GLY A 321 -1.94 -7.71 1.27
N PRO A 322 -2.74 -8.73 1.62
CA PRO A 322 -3.32 -8.91 2.94
C PRO A 322 -2.27 -9.08 4.07
N THR A 323 -1.07 -9.57 3.76
CA THR A 323 0.05 -9.63 4.72
C THR A 323 0.69 -8.26 5.01
N GLY A 324 0.22 -7.19 4.36
CA GLY A 324 0.80 -5.84 4.44
C GLY A 324 2.02 -5.62 3.53
N LEU A 325 2.50 -6.67 2.86
CA LEU A 325 3.59 -6.61 1.90
C LEU A 325 3.10 -6.03 0.55
N LEU A 326 3.99 -5.31 -0.15
CA LEU A 326 3.72 -4.79 -1.49
C LEU A 326 3.95 -5.85 -2.58
N PHE A 327 3.31 -5.67 -3.73
CA PHE A 327 3.81 -6.22 -4.98
C PHE A 327 5.02 -5.41 -5.44
N ASN A 328 6.20 -5.81 -4.99
CA ASN A 328 7.45 -5.07 -5.11
C ASN A 328 8.18 -5.28 -6.46
N PHE A 329 7.45 -5.12 -7.57
CA PHE A 329 8.02 -5.14 -8.92
C PHE A 329 8.93 -3.93 -9.20
N SER A 330 9.80 -4.02 -10.21
CA SER A 330 10.85 -3.03 -10.47
C SER A 330 11.76 -2.81 -9.26
N ASP A 331 12.55 -1.73 -9.22
CA ASP A 331 13.37 -1.43 -8.04
C ASP A 331 12.48 -1.01 -6.84
N CYS A 332 11.95 -1.98 -6.10
CA CYS A 332 11.02 -1.74 -5.00
C CYS A 332 11.39 -2.54 -3.76
N LEU A 333 11.15 -1.95 -2.58
CA LEU A 333 11.18 -2.64 -1.29
C LEU A 333 9.88 -3.44 -1.09
N GLU A 334 9.97 -4.57 -0.40
CA GLU A 334 8.84 -5.47 -0.12
C GLU A 334 7.87 -4.89 0.93
N LYS A 335 8.40 -4.04 1.81
CA LYS A 335 7.63 -3.27 2.80
C LYS A 335 7.88 -1.79 2.61
N THR A 336 6.81 -1.03 2.74
CA THR A 336 6.82 0.41 2.97
C THR A 336 5.85 0.68 4.11
N GLY A 337 6.15 1.66 4.96
CA GLY A 337 5.13 2.21 5.86
C GLY A 337 4.00 2.85 5.06
N GLN A 338 2.91 3.22 5.74
CA GLN A 338 1.84 3.99 5.10
C GLN A 338 2.37 5.41 4.79
N PRO A 339 2.49 5.79 3.51
CA PRO A 339 3.14 7.04 3.17
C PRO A 339 2.21 8.21 3.47
N ALA A 340 2.69 9.18 4.25
CA ALA A 340 1.86 10.30 4.70
C ALA A 340 1.39 11.24 3.57
N LEU A 341 1.97 11.15 2.36
CA LEU A 341 1.45 11.81 1.16
C LEU A 341 0.00 11.39 0.82
N ARG A 342 -0.41 10.19 1.23
CA ARG A 342 -1.77 9.67 0.99
C ARG A 342 -2.83 10.52 1.68
N VAL A 343 -2.51 11.07 2.86
CA VAL A 343 -3.38 12.01 3.55
C VAL A 343 -3.67 13.23 2.67
N TRP A 344 -2.66 13.75 1.97
CA TRP A 344 -2.86 14.87 1.04
C TRP A 344 -3.71 14.43 -0.16
N MET A 345 -3.42 13.29 -0.77
CA MET A 345 -4.13 12.80 -1.97
C MET A 345 -5.59 12.47 -1.70
N SER A 346 -5.91 11.76 -0.61
CA SER A 346 -7.30 11.43 -0.27
C SER A 346 -8.11 12.71 -0.05
N ARG A 347 -7.53 13.73 0.61
CA ARG A 347 -8.19 15.04 0.80
C ARG A 347 -8.48 15.76 -0.50
N GLN A 348 -7.58 15.72 -1.48
CA GLN A 348 -7.84 16.30 -2.80
C GLN A 348 -9.03 15.62 -3.48
N GLN A 349 -9.26 14.33 -3.19
CA GLN A 349 -10.35 13.53 -3.72
C GLN A 349 -11.62 13.57 -2.85
N GLY A 350 -11.60 14.28 -1.72
CA GLY A 350 -12.71 14.32 -0.77
C GLY A 350 -12.92 13.03 0.03
N SER A 351 -11.98 12.08 -0.01
CA SER A 351 -11.99 10.86 0.82
C SER A 351 -11.01 10.99 1.99
N LEU A 352 -11.29 10.30 3.11
CA LEU A 352 -10.34 10.12 4.22
C LEU A 352 -10.20 8.63 4.52
N ASP A 353 -9.84 7.86 3.49
CA ASP A 353 -9.66 6.42 3.65
C ASP A 353 -8.40 6.07 4.45
N THR A 354 -7.44 7.01 4.56
CA THR A 354 -6.23 6.86 5.39
C THR A 354 -6.36 7.69 6.67
N PRO A 355 -6.60 7.07 7.83
CA PRO A 355 -6.52 7.74 9.13
C PRO A 355 -5.12 8.34 9.33
N LEU A 356 -5.05 9.59 9.81
CA LEU A 356 -3.79 10.32 9.98
C LEU A 356 -2.83 9.61 10.95
N ASP A 357 -3.35 8.94 11.98
CA ASP A 357 -2.61 8.06 12.90
C ASP A 357 -1.90 6.89 12.18
N ARG A 358 -2.53 6.28 11.17
CA ARG A 358 -1.85 5.23 10.37
C ARG A 358 -0.71 5.78 9.52
N ALA A 359 -0.86 7.00 9.00
CA ALA A 359 0.16 7.66 8.19
C ALA A 359 1.40 8.11 9.00
N LEU A 360 1.25 8.29 10.32
CA LEU A 360 2.29 8.83 11.21
C LEU A 360 2.98 7.76 12.09
N SER A 361 2.36 6.58 12.23
CA SER A 361 2.81 5.48 13.09
C SER A 361 4.07 4.71 12.65
N HIS A 362 4.69 5.03 11.50
CA HIS A 362 5.79 4.23 10.95
C HIS A 362 7.11 5.00 10.86
N ASP A 363 8.10 4.52 11.62
CA ASP A 363 9.50 4.97 11.68
C ASP A 363 10.24 4.55 10.39
N SER A 364 10.02 5.30 9.31
CA SER A 364 10.63 5.03 8.00
C SER A 364 11.40 6.24 7.50
N ASP A 365 12.25 6.05 6.48
CA ASP A 365 13.02 7.14 5.90
C ASP A 365 12.16 8.34 5.43
N PHE A 366 10.86 8.12 5.21
CA PHE A 366 9.85 9.11 4.82
C PHE A 366 9.28 9.97 5.96
N ASP A 367 9.75 9.76 7.20
CA ASP A 367 9.50 10.66 8.34
C ASP A 367 9.85 12.12 8.04
N ALA A 368 10.80 12.36 7.14
CA ALA A 368 11.21 13.71 6.74
C ALA A 368 10.04 14.55 6.19
N PHE A 369 9.01 13.89 5.62
CA PHE A 369 7.86 14.57 5.03
C PHE A 369 6.67 14.74 5.96
N THR A 370 6.64 13.97 7.05
CA THR A 370 5.58 14.00 8.05
C THR A 370 5.22 15.41 8.55
N PRO A 371 6.19 16.32 8.81
CA PRO A 371 5.88 17.69 9.17
C PRO A 371 5.02 18.44 8.13
N PHE A 372 5.29 18.26 6.83
CA PHE A 372 4.53 18.91 5.74
C PHE A 372 3.08 18.42 5.71
N TRP A 373 2.86 17.14 5.96
CA TRP A 373 1.54 16.53 5.94
C TRP A 373 0.70 16.98 7.14
N CYS A 374 1.30 17.13 8.32
CA CYS A 374 0.60 17.70 9.47
C CYS A 374 0.10 19.13 9.21
N VAL A 375 0.92 19.94 8.55
CA VAL A 375 0.60 21.32 8.17
C VAL A 375 -0.47 21.39 7.08
N SER A 376 -0.34 20.58 6.02
CA SER A 376 -1.31 20.56 4.91
C SER A 376 -2.63 19.84 5.23
N ALA A 377 -2.64 18.95 6.23
CA ALA A 377 -3.83 18.19 6.64
C ALA A 377 -4.75 18.90 7.65
N SER A 378 -4.61 20.20 7.88
CA SER A 378 -5.48 20.95 8.81
C SER A 378 -6.21 22.10 8.10
N PRO A 379 -7.56 22.24 8.27
CA PRO A 379 -8.47 21.49 9.16
C PRO A 379 -8.94 20.15 8.57
N GLN A 380 -9.52 19.23 9.37
CA GLN A 380 -10.11 18.00 8.82
C GLN A 380 -11.30 18.27 7.87
N PRO A 381 -11.51 17.46 6.82
CA PRO A 381 -12.74 17.46 6.03
C PRO A 381 -13.96 17.21 6.92
N LYS A 382 -15.08 17.89 6.63
CA LYS A 382 -16.34 17.80 7.40
C LYS A 382 -17.10 16.49 7.19
N THR A 383 -16.80 15.75 6.12
CA THR A 383 -17.50 14.52 5.73
C THR A 383 -16.48 13.56 5.13
N SER A 384 -16.48 12.30 5.60
CA SER A 384 -15.68 11.21 5.04
C SER A 384 -16.61 10.16 4.45
N THR A 385 -16.51 9.92 3.14
CA THR A 385 -17.10 8.74 2.51
C THR A 385 -15.99 7.71 2.35
N ARG A 386 -16.12 6.57 3.03
CA ARG A 386 -15.18 5.46 2.87
C ARG A 386 -15.38 4.85 1.49
N GLN A 387 -14.39 4.87 0.60
CA GLN A 387 -14.54 4.22 -0.70
C GLN A 387 -14.34 2.72 -0.55
N THR A 388 -15.33 1.94 -0.97
CA THR A 388 -15.18 0.48 -1.10
C THR A 388 -14.32 0.20 -2.32
N LEU A 389 -13.08 -0.26 -2.10
CA LEU A 389 -12.19 -0.67 -3.19
C LEU A 389 -12.66 -2.02 -3.77
N PRO A 390 -12.59 -2.22 -5.10
CA PRO A 390 -13.02 -3.48 -5.68
C PRO A 390 -12.04 -4.61 -5.36
N ARG A 391 -12.59 -5.82 -5.32
CA ARG A 391 -11.85 -7.07 -5.12
C ARG A 391 -11.01 -7.50 -6.32
N SER A 392 -11.33 -7.00 -7.51
CA SER A 392 -10.53 -7.17 -8.73
C SER A 392 -10.27 -5.82 -9.38
N TRP A 393 -9.03 -5.59 -9.80
CA TRP A 393 -8.64 -4.33 -10.43
C TRP A 393 -7.57 -4.54 -11.51
N ARG A 394 -7.69 -3.78 -12.60
CA ARG A 394 -6.67 -3.66 -13.63
C ARG A 394 -6.22 -2.21 -13.70
N GLY A 395 -4.91 -2.00 -13.63
CA GLY A 395 -4.28 -0.72 -13.93
C GLY A 395 -3.56 -0.78 -15.27
N ARG A 396 -3.89 0.12 -16.19
CA ARG A 396 -3.17 0.30 -17.46
C ARG A 396 -2.00 1.26 -17.28
N GLY A 397 -1.13 1.31 -18.28
CA GLY A 397 0.05 2.17 -18.31
C GLY A 397 1.20 1.46 -19.01
N VAL A 398 2.43 1.96 -18.84
CA VAL A 398 3.65 1.34 -19.40
C VAL A 398 4.01 0.02 -18.69
N GLN A 399 3.62 -0.12 -17.42
CA GLN A 399 3.76 -1.34 -16.62
C GLN A 399 2.38 -1.76 -16.12
N PRO A 400 1.50 -2.31 -16.98
CA PRO A 400 0.15 -2.64 -16.59
C PRO A 400 0.13 -3.74 -15.53
N VAL A 401 -0.84 -3.68 -14.62
CA VAL A 401 -1.01 -4.64 -13.50
C VAL A 401 -2.44 -5.14 -13.41
N VAL A 402 -2.60 -6.35 -12.88
CA VAL A 402 -3.89 -6.94 -12.50
C VAL A 402 -3.81 -7.51 -11.10
N MET A 403 -4.87 -7.32 -10.33
CA MET A 403 -4.93 -7.70 -8.92
C MET A 403 -6.30 -8.30 -8.61
N PHE A 404 -6.31 -9.39 -7.86
CA PHE A 404 -7.51 -10.10 -7.38
C PHE A 404 -7.35 -10.38 -5.89
N ARG A 405 -8.41 -10.19 -5.10
CA ARG A 405 -8.49 -10.58 -3.69
C ARG A 405 -9.85 -11.11 -3.32
N THR A 406 -9.89 -11.97 -2.33
CA THR A 406 -11.14 -12.49 -1.75
C THR A 406 -11.79 -11.50 -0.79
N ALA A 407 -11.00 -10.71 -0.05
CA ALA A 407 -11.49 -9.72 0.91
C ALA A 407 -10.49 -8.57 1.11
N TRP A 408 -11.01 -7.43 1.58
CA TRP A 408 -10.23 -6.35 2.18
C TRP A 408 -10.22 -6.51 3.70
N ASN A 409 -9.20 -5.96 4.38
CA ASN A 409 -9.04 -5.94 5.85
C ASN A 409 -8.90 -7.30 6.57
N ASN A 410 -8.83 -8.40 5.83
CA ASN A 410 -8.55 -9.72 6.37
C ASN A 410 -7.09 -10.13 6.04
N PRO A 411 -6.19 -10.26 7.04
CA PRO A 411 -4.79 -10.62 6.80
C PRO A 411 -4.59 -12.04 6.26
N ARG A 412 -5.63 -12.87 6.29
CA ARG A 412 -5.62 -14.24 5.77
C ARG A 412 -6.27 -14.40 4.39
N ALA A 413 -6.77 -13.30 3.80
CA ALA A 413 -7.39 -13.33 2.48
C ALA A 413 -6.47 -13.92 1.40
N MET A 414 -7.05 -14.58 0.41
CA MET A 414 -6.35 -14.92 -0.82
C MET A 414 -6.19 -13.69 -1.71
N TYR A 415 -4.98 -13.45 -2.23
CA TYR A 415 -4.62 -12.32 -3.08
C TYR A 415 -3.62 -12.75 -4.15
N LEU A 416 -3.85 -12.30 -5.38
CA LEU A 416 -2.98 -12.48 -6.54
C LEU A 416 -2.75 -11.11 -7.16
N ALA A 417 -1.50 -10.77 -7.45
CA ALA A 417 -1.14 -9.61 -8.26
C ALA A 417 -0.16 -10.02 -9.34
N ALA A 418 -0.36 -9.59 -10.58
CA ALA A 418 0.51 -9.87 -11.72
C ALA A 418 0.76 -8.63 -12.57
N LYS A 419 1.90 -8.58 -13.26
CA LYS A 419 2.29 -7.43 -14.09
C LYS A 419 2.77 -7.80 -15.49
N GLY A 420 2.40 -6.95 -16.46
CA GLY A 420 2.98 -6.89 -17.80
C GLY A 420 3.99 -5.73 -17.89
N GLY A 421 4.25 -5.29 -19.12
CA GLY A 421 5.11 -4.15 -19.45
C GLY A 421 6.50 -4.55 -19.93
N LYS A 422 7.47 -3.65 -19.86
CA LYS A 422 8.81 -3.80 -20.46
C LYS A 422 9.94 -3.56 -19.46
N ALA A 423 11.05 -4.28 -19.63
CA ALA A 423 12.19 -4.19 -18.71
C ALA A 423 12.95 -2.87 -18.84
N GLY A 424 13.14 -2.41 -20.07
CA GLY A 424 13.91 -1.24 -20.41
C GLY A 424 13.17 0.06 -20.13
N ILE A 425 12.49 0.21 -18.99
CA ILE A 425 12.06 1.51 -18.42
C ILE A 425 13.00 1.94 -17.29
N ASN A 426 12.78 3.13 -16.72
CA ASN A 426 13.51 3.51 -15.50
C ASN A 426 13.15 2.54 -14.37
N HIS A 427 14.16 2.03 -13.66
CA HIS A 427 14.01 1.03 -12.59
C HIS A 427 13.35 -0.33 -12.96
N GLY A 428 13.02 -0.58 -14.24
CA GLY A 428 12.40 -1.84 -14.66
C GLY A 428 13.32 -3.05 -14.57
N HIS A 429 12.73 -4.23 -14.41
CA HIS A 429 13.36 -5.57 -14.42
C HIS A 429 12.85 -6.41 -15.58
N MET A 430 13.47 -7.56 -15.86
CA MET A 430 12.96 -8.57 -16.79
C MET A 430 11.84 -9.40 -16.14
N ASP A 431 10.79 -8.75 -15.66
CA ASP A 431 9.77 -9.30 -14.77
C ASP A 431 8.38 -9.40 -15.43
N ALA A 432 8.29 -9.29 -16.76
CA ALA A 432 7.02 -9.44 -17.48
C ALA A 432 6.38 -10.81 -17.21
N GLY A 433 5.07 -10.81 -16.91
CA GLY A 433 4.32 -12.02 -16.55
C GLY A 433 4.56 -12.50 -15.11
N SER A 434 5.39 -11.81 -14.32
CA SER A 434 5.58 -12.12 -12.91
C SER A 434 4.32 -11.81 -12.09
N PHE A 435 4.21 -12.51 -10.97
CA PHE A 435 3.10 -12.37 -10.04
C PHE A 435 3.56 -12.58 -8.60
N ILE A 436 2.76 -12.14 -7.62
CA ILE A 436 2.84 -12.57 -6.23
C ILE A 436 1.53 -13.23 -5.81
N PHE A 437 1.60 -14.10 -4.81
CA PHE A 437 0.43 -14.83 -4.31
C PHE A 437 0.49 -14.92 -2.79
N GLU A 438 -0.60 -14.52 -2.15
CA GLU A 438 -0.80 -14.59 -0.71
C GLU A 438 -2.09 -15.34 -0.40
N ALA A 439 -2.05 -16.15 0.65
CA ALA A 439 -3.24 -16.79 1.22
C ALA A 439 -2.92 -17.24 2.65
N ASN A 440 -3.93 -17.27 3.52
CA ASN A 440 -3.79 -17.80 4.89
C ASN A 440 -2.73 -17.09 5.74
N GLY A 441 -2.45 -15.81 5.45
CA GLY A 441 -1.46 -15.00 6.17
C GLY A 441 -0.03 -15.24 5.72
N VAL A 442 0.18 -15.89 4.58
CA VAL A 442 1.51 -16.25 4.06
C VAL A 442 1.68 -15.71 2.64
N ARG A 443 2.84 -15.10 2.36
CA ARG A 443 3.34 -14.78 1.01
C ARG A 443 4.01 -16.01 0.41
N TRP A 444 3.28 -16.72 -0.44
CA TRP A 444 3.73 -17.97 -1.05
C TRP A 444 4.58 -17.75 -2.31
N ALA A 445 4.18 -16.81 -3.16
CA ALA A 445 4.96 -16.37 -4.32
C ALA A 445 5.48 -14.96 -4.04
N SER A 446 6.80 -14.80 -3.98
CA SER A 446 7.50 -13.56 -3.60
C SER A 446 8.19 -12.93 -4.81
N ASP A 447 8.48 -11.62 -4.74
CA ASP A 447 9.42 -10.97 -5.66
C ASP A 447 10.65 -10.51 -4.87
N LEU A 448 11.85 -10.58 -5.47
CA LEU A 448 13.11 -10.23 -4.80
C LEU A 448 13.33 -8.72 -4.70
N GLY A 449 12.70 -7.94 -5.59
CA GLY A 449 12.80 -6.49 -5.62
C GLY A 449 14.23 -5.98 -5.86
N MET A 450 14.58 -4.88 -5.20
CA MET A 450 15.87 -4.21 -5.41
C MET A 450 17.01 -4.72 -4.53
N ILE A 451 18.25 -4.52 -5.01
CA ILE A 451 19.45 -4.55 -4.16
C ILE A 451 19.86 -3.10 -3.84
N ALA A 452 20.28 -2.86 -2.61
CA ALA A 452 20.81 -1.56 -2.19
C ALA A 452 21.93 -1.08 -3.13
N TYR A 453 21.74 0.09 -3.75
CA TYR A 453 22.62 0.55 -4.84
C TYR A 453 24.08 0.72 -4.43
N HIS A 454 24.35 1.22 -3.21
CA HIS A 454 25.72 1.41 -2.73
C HIS A 454 26.55 0.11 -2.82
N ARG A 455 25.91 -1.06 -2.60
CA ARG A 455 26.56 -2.37 -2.68
C ARG A 455 26.97 -2.72 -4.11
N LEU A 456 26.10 -2.43 -5.08
CA LEU A 456 26.36 -2.66 -6.50
C LEU A 456 27.38 -1.64 -7.04
N GLU A 457 27.26 -0.38 -6.65
CA GLU A 457 28.17 0.70 -7.05
C GLU A 457 29.60 0.46 -6.51
N ALA A 458 29.73 -0.06 -5.29
CA ALA A 458 31.02 -0.47 -4.72
C ALA A 458 31.70 -1.61 -5.50
N GLN A 459 30.94 -2.38 -6.28
CA GLN A 459 31.46 -3.42 -7.17
C GLN A 459 31.74 -2.89 -8.60
N GLY A 460 31.56 -1.59 -8.84
CA GLY A 460 31.76 -0.98 -10.16
C GLY A 460 30.62 -1.21 -11.15
N VAL A 461 29.49 -1.76 -10.70
CA VAL A 461 28.32 -2.05 -11.55
C VAL A 461 27.72 -0.75 -12.09
N LYS A 462 27.50 -0.68 -13.41
CA LYS A 462 26.78 0.44 -14.04
C LYS A 462 25.27 0.20 -13.98
N LEU A 463 24.64 0.48 -12.84
CA LEU A 463 23.23 0.16 -12.55
C LEU A 463 22.20 0.68 -13.57
N PHE A 464 22.50 1.82 -14.21
CA PHE A 464 21.61 2.50 -15.14
C PHE A 464 22.06 2.37 -16.60
N ASP A 465 23.06 1.52 -16.88
CA ASP A 465 23.39 1.15 -18.26
C ASP A 465 22.34 0.16 -18.78
N ARG A 466 21.39 0.71 -19.55
CA ARG A 466 20.21 0.00 -20.07
C ARG A 466 20.42 -0.52 -21.50
N LYS A 467 21.64 -0.52 -22.02
CA LYS A 467 21.96 -1.22 -23.27
C LYS A 467 21.69 -2.73 -23.12
N PRO A 468 21.41 -3.47 -24.20
CA PRO A 468 21.15 -4.91 -24.13
C PRO A 468 22.25 -5.71 -23.39
N ASP A 469 23.51 -5.30 -23.50
CA ASP A 469 24.68 -5.90 -22.85
C ASP A 469 25.13 -5.19 -21.55
N GLY A 470 24.35 -4.20 -21.10
CA GLY A 470 24.63 -3.37 -19.94
C GLY A 470 24.64 -4.16 -18.63
N ASP A 471 25.41 -3.68 -17.65
CA ASP A 471 25.59 -4.39 -16.37
C ASP A 471 24.30 -4.53 -15.55
N ARG A 472 23.29 -3.67 -15.78
CA ARG A 472 21.98 -3.76 -15.13
C ARG A 472 21.37 -5.16 -15.33
N TRP A 473 21.49 -5.70 -16.53
CA TRP A 473 20.91 -7.00 -16.89
C TRP A 473 21.76 -8.18 -16.44
N LYS A 474 22.87 -7.93 -15.75
CA LYS A 474 23.68 -8.96 -15.08
C LYS A 474 23.37 -9.03 -13.58
N ILE A 475 22.54 -8.13 -13.05
CA ILE A 475 22.12 -8.17 -11.65
C ILE A 475 21.11 -9.30 -11.49
N SER A 476 21.44 -10.29 -10.66
CA SER A 476 20.70 -11.55 -10.53
C SER A 476 19.19 -11.38 -10.31
N PRO A 477 18.70 -10.56 -9.36
CA PRO A 477 17.26 -10.38 -9.15
C PRO A 477 16.55 -9.56 -10.23
N TYR A 478 17.25 -8.98 -11.22
CA TYR A 478 16.64 -8.15 -12.27
C TYR A 478 16.38 -8.91 -13.58
N ARG A 479 16.66 -10.22 -13.56
CA ARG A 479 16.57 -11.13 -14.71
C ARG A 479 15.37 -12.06 -14.56
N ASN A 480 14.78 -12.48 -15.68
CA ASN A 480 13.56 -13.27 -15.71
C ASN A 480 13.68 -14.61 -14.98
N GLU A 481 14.86 -15.23 -14.94
CA GLU A 481 15.05 -16.49 -14.21
C GLU A 481 14.94 -16.37 -12.67
N SER A 482 14.86 -15.13 -12.16
CA SER A 482 14.73 -14.78 -10.73
C SER A 482 13.36 -14.20 -10.38
N HIS A 483 12.41 -14.20 -11.31
CA HIS A 483 11.02 -13.80 -11.09
C HIS A 483 10.05 -14.96 -11.28
N ASN A 484 8.80 -14.78 -10.87
CA ASN A 484 7.72 -15.75 -11.04
C ASN A 484 7.23 -15.86 -12.50
N THR A 485 8.13 -16.16 -13.44
CA THR A 485 7.89 -16.12 -14.90
C THR A 485 8.60 -17.26 -15.65
N LEU A 486 8.57 -17.20 -16.97
CA LEU A 486 9.14 -18.19 -17.89
C LEU A 486 10.61 -17.89 -18.25
N THR A 487 11.38 -18.93 -18.50
CA THR A 487 12.69 -18.88 -19.14
C THR A 487 12.78 -19.99 -20.19
N ILE A 488 13.09 -19.64 -21.44
CA ILE A 488 13.22 -20.59 -22.55
C ILE A 488 14.68 -20.60 -23.01
N SER A 489 15.31 -21.78 -23.04
CA SER A 489 16.71 -21.95 -23.46
C SER A 489 17.70 -21.02 -22.74
N ASP A 490 17.47 -20.73 -21.45
CA ASP A 490 18.27 -19.81 -20.62
C ASP A 490 18.45 -18.40 -21.24
N LYS A 491 17.53 -17.96 -22.11
CA LYS A 491 17.59 -16.63 -22.71
C LYS A 491 16.94 -15.56 -21.83
N PRO A 492 17.57 -14.37 -21.70
CA PRO A 492 16.94 -13.21 -21.09
C PRO A 492 15.78 -12.70 -21.94
N PHE A 493 14.87 -11.95 -21.32
CA PHE A 493 13.85 -11.21 -22.06
C PHE A 493 14.44 -10.09 -22.92
N GLU A 494 13.79 -9.80 -24.04
CA GLU A 494 14.05 -8.64 -24.88
C GLU A 494 13.65 -7.36 -24.16
N ILE A 495 14.63 -6.52 -23.83
CA ILE A 495 14.44 -5.42 -22.86
C ILE A 495 13.57 -4.26 -23.38
N GLN A 496 13.47 -4.09 -24.70
CA GLN A 496 12.67 -3.01 -25.30
C GLN A 496 11.25 -3.44 -25.64
N GLU A 497 10.99 -4.75 -25.63
CA GLU A 497 9.71 -5.32 -25.99
C GLU A 497 8.73 -5.29 -24.80
N ASN A 498 7.45 -5.11 -25.11
CA ASN A 498 6.41 -4.89 -24.12
C ASN A 498 5.49 -6.10 -23.99
N ALA A 499 5.14 -6.47 -22.75
CA ALA A 499 4.06 -7.42 -22.48
C ALA A 499 2.74 -6.68 -22.19
N ALA A 500 1.70 -6.93 -22.98
CA ALA A 500 0.39 -6.31 -22.80
C ALA A 500 -0.55 -7.19 -21.97
N ILE A 501 -1.45 -6.58 -21.19
CA ILE A 501 -2.59 -7.30 -20.61
C ILE A 501 -3.71 -7.30 -21.65
N THR A 502 -3.95 -8.44 -22.30
CA THR A 502 -4.85 -8.58 -23.45
C THR A 502 -6.30 -8.84 -23.05
N SER A 503 -6.53 -9.45 -21.88
CA SER A 503 -7.86 -9.66 -21.31
C SER A 503 -7.88 -9.43 -19.80
N PHE A 504 -9.05 -9.05 -19.28
CA PHE A 504 -9.31 -8.94 -17.85
C PHE A 504 -10.80 -9.11 -17.61
N ASP A 505 -11.15 -10.23 -16.98
CA ASP A 505 -12.49 -10.55 -16.50
C ASP A 505 -12.49 -10.33 -14.97
N PRO A 506 -13.18 -9.30 -14.45
CA PRO A 506 -13.23 -9.04 -13.02
C PRO A 506 -13.98 -10.15 -12.26
N LEU A 507 -13.87 -10.16 -10.93
CA LEU A 507 -14.66 -11.04 -10.08
C LEU A 507 -16.15 -10.67 -10.19
N ASP A 508 -16.99 -11.65 -10.53
CA ASP A 508 -18.45 -11.49 -10.53
C ASP A 508 -18.98 -11.73 -9.11
N THR A 509 -19.31 -10.65 -8.39
CA THR A 509 -19.85 -10.70 -7.02
C THR A 509 -21.27 -11.23 -6.95
N ASP A 510 -21.98 -11.26 -8.08
CA ASP A 510 -23.41 -11.54 -8.14
C ASP A 510 -23.69 -12.99 -8.60
N GLN A 511 -22.64 -13.73 -8.97
CA GLN A 511 -22.73 -15.11 -9.43
C GLN A 511 -21.78 -16.04 -8.66
N THR A 512 -22.25 -17.27 -8.42
CA THR A 512 -21.40 -18.38 -8.00
C THR A 512 -21.09 -19.26 -9.22
N PRO A 513 -19.80 -19.56 -9.50
CA PRO A 513 -18.63 -19.31 -8.65
C PRO A 513 -18.02 -17.90 -8.84
N ASP A 514 -17.56 -17.32 -7.71
CA ASP A 514 -16.83 -16.04 -7.64
C ASP A 514 -15.44 -16.21 -8.29
N ARG A 515 -15.37 -15.92 -9.60
CA ARG A 515 -14.19 -16.16 -10.46
C ARG A 515 -13.81 -14.91 -11.26
N GLY A 516 -12.52 -14.73 -11.48
CA GLY A 516 -11.96 -13.70 -12.35
C GLY A 516 -10.78 -14.24 -13.16
N SER A 517 -10.43 -13.58 -14.26
CA SER A 517 -9.31 -13.99 -15.10
C SER A 517 -8.54 -12.80 -15.69
N ALA A 518 -7.28 -13.01 -16.07
CA ALA A 518 -6.50 -12.04 -16.82
C ALA A 518 -5.45 -12.73 -17.70
N THR A 519 -5.24 -12.24 -18.92
CA THR A 519 -4.20 -12.74 -19.82
C THR A 519 -3.15 -11.67 -20.10
N ILE A 520 -1.88 -12.08 -20.05
CA ILE A 520 -0.71 -11.28 -20.38
C ILE A 520 -0.02 -11.92 -21.60
N ASP A 521 0.19 -11.12 -22.64
CA ASP A 521 0.97 -11.50 -23.82
C ASP A 521 2.46 -11.27 -23.54
N LEU A 522 3.24 -12.35 -23.55
CA LEU A 522 4.69 -12.38 -23.34
C LEU A 522 5.48 -12.52 -24.66
N SER A 523 4.81 -12.50 -25.81
CA SER A 523 5.43 -12.74 -27.12
C SER A 523 6.55 -11.73 -27.42
N GLY A 524 6.35 -10.46 -27.06
CA GLY A 524 7.38 -9.42 -27.20
C GLY A 524 8.66 -9.76 -26.41
N PRO A 525 8.60 -9.83 -25.06
CA PRO A 525 9.75 -10.19 -24.24
C PRO A 525 10.43 -11.52 -24.60
N LEU A 526 9.69 -12.48 -25.15
CA LEU A 526 10.21 -13.79 -25.57
C LEU A 526 10.48 -13.91 -27.08
N SER A 527 10.41 -12.82 -27.84
CA SER A 527 10.47 -12.84 -29.31
C SER A 527 11.77 -13.43 -29.90
N ALA A 528 12.85 -13.49 -29.12
CA ALA A 528 14.09 -14.16 -29.51
C ALA A 528 14.00 -15.69 -29.56
N VAL A 529 12.99 -16.30 -28.93
CA VAL A 529 12.89 -17.75 -28.67
C VAL A 529 11.50 -18.35 -28.90
N ALA A 530 10.47 -17.53 -29.07
CA ALA A 530 9.09 -17.97 -29.34
C ALA A 530 8.41 -17.02 -30.33
N GLU A 531 7.50 -17.55 -31.15
CA GLU A 531 6.64 -16.75 -32.04
C GLU A 531 5.46 -16.16 -31.28
N SER A 532 4.84 -16.94 -30.40
CA SER A 532 3.83 -16.46 -29.47
C SER A 532 3.98 -17.07 -28.08
N ALA A 533 3.63 -16.28 -27.07
CA ALA A 533 3.65 -16.68 -25.67
C ALA A 533 2.53 -15.95 -24.91
N GLU A 534 1.53 -16.69 -24.43
CA GLU A 534 0.45 -16.13 -23.61
C GLU A 534 0.45 -16.76 -22.23
N ARG A 535 0.27 -15.92 -21.20
CA ARG A 535 0.08 -16.34 -19.82
C ARG A 535 -1.29 -15.89 -19.32
N ARG A 536 -2.14 -16.82 -18.93
CA ARG A 536 -3.45 -16.56 -18.31
C ARG A 536 -3.45 -16.93 -16.84
N PHE A 537 -4.03 -16.07 -16.02
CA PHE A 537 -4.33 -16.30 -14.61
C PHE A 537 -5.83 -16.47 -14.45
N ASP A 538 -6.26 -17.58 -13.85
CA ASP A 538 -7.63 -17.81 -13.40
C ASP A 538 -7.67 -17.83 -11.87
N PHE A 539 -8.42 -16.90 -11.28
CA PHE A 539 -8.59 -16.74 -9.85
C PHE A 539 -9.97 -17.25 -9.44
N ASP A 540 -10.02 -18.35 -8.70
CA ASP A 540 -11.25 -18.95 -8.19
C ASP A 540 -11.33 -18.71 -6.67
N ALA A 541 -12.04 -17.64 -6.29
CA ALA A 541 -12.24 -17.29 -4.88
C ALA A 541 -13.02 -18.39 -4.14
N SER A 542 -13.98 -19.02 -4.82
CA SER A 542 -14.85 -20.05 -4.22
C SER A 542 -14.09 -21.34 -3.93
N ALA A 543 -13.21 -21.75 -4.83
CA ALA A 543 -12.36 -22.93 -4.64
C ALA A 543 -11.10 -22.64 -3.81
N SER A 544 -10.78 -21.36 -3.53
CA SER A 544 -9.48 -20.92 -3.01
C SER A 544 -8.32 -21.44 -3.87
N VAL A 545 -8.41 -21.28 -5.19
CA VAL A 545 -7.39 -21.76 -6.15
C VAL A 545 -7.01 -20.66 -7.13
N VAL A 546 -5.72 -20.58 -7.46
CA VAL A 546 -5.22 -19.85 -8.63
C VAL A 546 -4.67 -20.85 -9.64
N THR A 547 -5.11 -20.76 -10.89
CA THR A 547 -4.55 -21.54 -12.00
C THR A 547 -3.83 -20.61 -12.97
N ILE A 548 -2.64 -21.01 -13.41
CA ILE A 548 -1.79 -20.26 -14.34
C ILE A 548 -1.59 -21.14 -15.57
N HIS A 549 -2.02 -20.65 -16.72
CA HIS A 549 -1.91 -21.32 -18.00
C HIS A 549 -0.91 -20.56 -18.88
N ASP A 550 0.15 -21.24 -19.32
CA ASP A 550 1.11 -20.71 -20.27
C ASP A 550 0.96 -21.48 -21.60
N GLU A 551 0.71 -20.77 -22.70
CA GLU A 551 0.58 -21.33 -24.05
C GLU A 551 1.62 -20.70 -24.97
N LEU A 552 2.46 -21.54 -25.59
CA LEU A 552 3.65 -21.11 -26.33
C LEU A 552 3.73 -21.80 -27.69
N THR A 553 4.08 -21.04 -28.74
CA THR A 553 4.30 -21.57 -30.09
C THR A 553 5.56 -20.99 -30.74
N GLY A 554 6.06 -21.66 -31.79
CA GLY A 554 7.27 -21.24 -32.51
C GLY A 554 8.57 -21.40 -31.72
N ILE A 555 8.58 -22.24 -30.69
CA ILE A 555 9.80 -22.59 -29.95
C ILE A 555 10.56 -23.67 -30.72
N LEU A 556 11.90 -23.64 -30.70
CA LEU A 556 12.71 -24.71 -31.25
C LEU A 556 12.34 -26.08 -30.61
N PRO A 557 12.08 -27.13 -31.39
CA PRO A 557 11.79 -28.47 -30.87
C PRO A 557 12.83 -28.95 -29.84
N GLY A 558 12.36 -29.49 -28.72
CA GLY A 558 13.21 -29.99 -27.63
C GLY A 558 13.87 -28.91 -26.77
N ALA A 559 13.67 -27.62 -27.07
CA ALA A 559 14.20 -26.54 -26.24
C ALA A 559 13.61 -26.59 -24.82
N PRO A 560 14.43 -26.37 -23.77
CA PRO A 560 13.94 -26.38 -22.40
C PRO A 560 13.08 -25.15 -22.12
N VAL A 561 11.94 -25.39 -21.46
CA VAL A 561 11.02 -24.36 -20.95
C VAL A 561 10.96 -24.51 -19.44
N VAL A 562 11.35 -23.46 -18.73
CA VAL A 562 11.43 -23.42 -17.28
C VAL A 562 10.41 -22.42 -16.76
N TRP A 563 9.52 -22.89 -15.90
CA TRP A 563 8.57 -22.06 -15.16
C TRP A 563 9.06 -21.93 -13.72
N THR A 564 9.19 -20.70 -13.21
CA THR A 564 9.78 -20.42 -11.89
C THR A 564 8.76 -19.84 -10.92
N LEU A 565 8.84 -20.29 -9.66
CA LEU A 565 8.23 -19.69 -8.48
C LEU A 565 9.31 -19.39 -7.42
N VAL A 566 9.41 -18.15 -7.01
CA VAL A 566 10.27 -17.64 -5.95
C VAL A 566 9.48 -17.67 -4.64
N THR A 567 10.01 -18.34 -3.63
CA THR A 567 9.40 -18.41 -2.29
C THR A 567 10.42 -18.13 -1.20
N ARG A 568 9.97 -17.49 -0.12
CA ARG A 568 10.74 -17.28 1.13
C ARG A 568 10.39 -18.31 2.21
N THR A 569 9.57 -19.31 1.90
CA THR A 569 9.15 -20.34 2.85
C THR A 569 10.24 -21.39 3.11
N HIS A 570 10.20 -22.04 4.28
CA HIS A 570 11.33 -22.83 4.78
C HIS A 570 11.46 -24.23 4.17
N ALA A 571 10.39 -24.82 3.64
CA ALA A 571 10.46 -26.16 3.06
C ALA A 571 9.58 -26.28 1.81
N ALA A 572 10.22 -26.71 0.72
CA ALA A 572 9.57 -27.24 -0.46
C ALA A 572 9.79 -28.76 -0.48
N VAL A 573 8.71 -29.54 -0.45
CA VAL A 573 8.74 -30.99 -0.59
C VAL A 573 8.21 -31.33 -1.97
N ILE A 574 8.93 -32.16 -2.72
CA ILE A 574 8.51 -32.62 -4.05
C ILE A 574 8.03 -34.05 -3.92
N GLU A 575 6.77 -34.28 -4.29
CA GLU A 575 6.11 -35.59 -4.23
C GLU A 575 5.91 -36.12 -5.64
N GLY A 576 6.66 -37.18 -5.99
CA GLY A 576 6.72 -37.64 -7.38
C GLY A 576 7.42 -36.62 -8.27
N SER A 577 6.88 -36.36 -9.46
CA SER A 577 7.40 -35.34 -10.38
C SER A 577 6.52 -34.10 -10.50
N THR A 578 5.20 -34.22 -10.32
CA THR A 578 4.18 -33.22 -10.67
C THR A 578 3.64 -32.38 -9.50
N VAL A 579 3.88 -32.81 -8.25
CA VAL A 579 3.37 -32.14 -7.06
C VAL A 579 4.52 -31.59 -6.23
N ALA A 580 4.39 -30.33 -5.82
CA ALA A 580 5.26 -29.68 -4.85
C ALA A 580 4.40 -29.09 -3.71
N THR A 581 4.91 -29.20 -2.49
CA THR A 581 4.24 -28.71 -1.28
C THR A 581 5.14 -27.70 -0.59
N LEU A 582 4.65 -26.48 -0.39
CA LEU A 582 5.33 -25.46 0.41
C LEU A 582 4.70 -25.39 1.80
N THR A 583 5.52 -25.21 2.84
CA THR A 583 5.05 -25.06 4.22
C THR A 583 5.59 -23.79 4.87
N ALA A 584 4.73 -23.14 5.66
CA ALA A 584 5.06 -21.97 6.47
C ALA A 584 4.33 -22.08 7.82
N GLY A 585 5.03 -22.49 8.87
CA GLY A 585 4.42 -22.81 10.15
C GLY A 585 3.42 -23.97 10.01
N LYS A 586 2.14 -23.71 10.35
CA LYS A 586 1.02 -24.69 10.24
C LYS A 586 0.24 -24.56 8.92
N GLU A 587 0.67 -23.68 8.02
CA GLU A 587 0.00 -23.47 6.74
C GLU A 587 0.74 -24.21 5.63
N THR A 588 -0.03 -24.70 4.66
CA THR A 588 0.47 -25.48 3.53
C THR A 588 -0.10 -24.93 2.22
N LEU A 589 0.74 -24.90 1.19
CA LEU A 589 0.34 -24.66 -0.19
C LEU A 589 0.72 -25.88 -1.03
N THR A 590 -0.28 -26.53 -1.63
CA THR A 590 -0.05 -27.56 -2.65
C THR A 590 0.03 -26.91 -4.03
N ILE A 591 1.04 -27.30 -4.79
CA ILE A 591 1.33 -26.80 -6.14
C ILE A 591 1.38 -28.01 -7.07
N THR A 592 0.54 -28.00 -8.11
CA THR A 592 0.56 -29.05 -9.13
C THR A 592 0.89 -28.45 -10.49
N ALA A 593 1.72 -29.13 -11.28
CA ALA A 593 1.98 -28.75 -12.66
C ALA A 593 1.73 -29.91 -13.63
N GLU A 594 1.20 -29.55 -14.79
CA GLU A 594 1.07 -30.41 -15.95
C GLU A 594 1.57 -29.67 -17.20
N SER A 595 2.11 -30.41 -18.16
CA SER A 595 2.58 -29.84 -19.42
C SER A 595 2.49 -30.84 -20.57
N LEU A 596 2.50 -30.33 -21.80
CA LEU A 596 2.39 -31.16 -23.01
C LEU A 596 3.50 -32.20 -23.15
N ALA A 597 4.74 -31.83 -22.84
CA ALA A 597 5.84 -32.76 -22.66
C ALA A 597 5.99 -33.07 -21.16
N ALA A 598 6.53 -34.24 -20.84
CA ALA A 598 6.80 -34.60 -19.45
C ALA A 598 7.70 -33.55 -18.79
N GLY A 599 7.37 -33.16 -17.56
CA GLY A 599 8.17 -32.23 -16.79
C GLY A 599 8.34 -32.70 -15.35
N SER A 600 9.14 -31.95 -14.60
CA SER A 600 9.39 -32.24 -13.19
C SER A 600 9.70 -30.98 -12.39
N TRP A 601 9.31 -31.00 -11.11
CA TRP A 601 9.70 -30.00 -10.14
C TRP A 601 11.14 -30.19 -9.66
N THR A 602 11.80 -29.07 -9.41
CA THR A 602 13.06 -28.96 -8.67
C THR A 602 12.98 -27.78 -7.72
N ALA A 603 13.67 -27.82 -6.59
CA ALA A 603 13.75 -26.72 -5.65
C ALA A 603 15.21 -26.46 -5.32
N GLU A 604 15.67 -25.23 -5.55
CA GLU A 604 17.05 -24.85 -5.23
C GLU A 604 17.12 -23.49 -4.52
N PRO A 605 18.06 -23.29 -3.59
CA PRO A 605 18.28 -21.98 -3.00
C PRO A 605 18.66 -20.93 -4.05
N HIS A 606 18.15 -19.70 -3.92
CA HIS A 606 18.54 -18.62 -4.83
C HIS A 606 20.04 -18.31 -4.70
N ARG A 607 20.76 -18.44 -5.82
CA ARG A 607 22.17 -18.02 -5.95
C ARG A 607 22.41 -17.35 -7.31
N PRO A 608 23.13 -16.22 -7.34
CA PRO A 608 23.58 -15.63 -8.60
C PRO A 608 24.39 -16.63 -9.44
N ARG A 609 24.10 -16.71 -10.74
CA ARG A 609 24.87 -17.55 -11.67
C ARG A 609 26.27 -16.95 -11.91
N PRO A 610 27.26 -17.74 -12.38
CA PRO A 610 28.57 -17.20 -12.75
C PRO A 610 28.45 -16.00 -13.71
N GLY A 611 29.09 -14.88 -13.35
CA GLY A 611 29.02 -13.62 -14.12
C GLY A 611 27.84 -12.69 -13.77
N GLN A 612 26.97 -13.09 -12.83
CA GLN A 612 25.92 -12.22 -12.31
C GLN A 612 26.37 -11.46 -11.05
N TYR A 613 25.80 -10.28 -10.84
CA TYR A 613 26.01 -9.43 -9.67
C TYR A 613 24.92 -9.61 -8.61
N GLY A 614 25.26 -9.28 -7.36
CA GLY A 614 24.39 -9.36 -6.20
C GLY A 614 24.75 -10.52 -5.25
N PRO A 615 24.31 -10.48 -3.98
CA PRO A 615 24.47 -11.60 -3.06
C PRO A 615 23.42 -12.70 -3.34
N PRO A 616 23.62 -13.92 -2.83
CA PRO A 616 22.50 -14.85 -2.64
C PRO A 616 21.46 -14.23 -1.70
N PHE A 617 20.18 -14.54 -1.92
CA PHE A 617 19.11 -14.18 -1.01
C PHE A 617 18.90 -15.35 -0.06
N GLU A 618 19.36 -15.20 1.18
CA GLU A 618 19.21 -16.23 2.20
C GLU A 618 17.73 -16.50 2.49
N GLY A 619 17.38 -17.77 2.71
CA GLY A 619 16.00 -18.20 2.94
C GLY A 619 15.10 -18.15 1.71
N VAL A 620 15.61 -17.82 0.53
CA VAL A 620 14.86 -17.87 -0.73
C VAL A 620 15.10 -19.18 -1.46
N THR A 621 14.01 -19.82 -1.89
CA THR A 621 13.99 -21.00 -2.73
C THR A 621 13.35 -20.68 -4.08
N LEU A 622 13.97 -21.16 -5.16
CA LEU A 622 13.45 -21.14 -6.52
C LEU A 622 12.88 -22.53 -6.82
N LEU A 623 11.55 -22.64 -6.81
CA LEU A 623 10.81 -23.82 -7.22
C LEU A 623 10.59 -23.75 -8.73
N ARG A 624 11.08 -24.75 -9.47
CA ARG A 624 11.10 -24.74 -10.94
C ARG A 624 10.48 -25.97 -11.54
N TRP A 625 9.52 -25.76 -12.43
CA TRP A 625 9.01 -26.78 -13.33
C TRP A 625 9.79 -26.72 -14.64
N THR A 626 10.47 -27.82 -14.98
CA THR A 626 11.22 -27.93 -16.23
C THR A 626 10.53 -28.92 -17.17
N THR A 627 10.24 -28.47 -18.39
CA THR A 627 9.71 -29.28 -19.50
C THR A 627 10.42 -28.88 -20.81
N SER A 628 9.97 -29.39 -21.95
CA SER A 628 10.54 -29.08 -23.26
C SER A 628 9.46 -28.79 -24.31
N ALA A 629 9.79 -27.98 -25.31
CA ALA A 629 8.95 -27.82 -26.49
C ALA A 629 8.80 -29.14 -27.26
N ARG A 630 7.60 -29.41 -27.78
CA ARG A 630 7.31 -30.56 -28.62
C ARG A 630 7.93 -30.42 -30.01
N GLU A 631 7.89 -31.51 -30.78
CA GLU A 631 8.34 -31.55 -32.19
C GLU A 631 7.64 -30.53 -33.10
N ASP A 632 6.41 -30.12 -32.77
CA ASP A 632 5.67 -29.09 -33.49
C ASP A 632 5.92 -27.66 -32.96
N GLY A 633 6.93 -27.48 -32.10
CA GLY A 633 7.34 -26.20 -31.54
C GLY A 633 6.38 -25.62 -30.49
N ARG A 634 5.45 -26.42 -29.98
CA ARG A 634 4.50 -26.00 -28.94
C ARG A 634 4.94 -26.42 -27.55
N ALA A 635 4.67 -25.57 -26.56
CA ALA A 635 4.71 -25.91 -25.15
C ALA A 635 3.47 -25.33 -24.46
N SER A 636 2.85 -26.11 -23.58
CA SER A 636 1.79 -25.64 -22.70
C SER A 636 2.08 -26.13 -21.30
N ILE A 637 1.89 -25.25 -20.32
CA ILE A 637 2.12 -25.51 -18.90
C ILE A 637 0.91 -24.99 -18.14
N THR A 638 0.31 -25.83 -17.31
CA THR A 638 -0.74 -25.43 -16.36
C THR A 638 -0.24 -25.67 -14.95
N VAL A 639 -0.18 -24.62 -14.12
CA VAL A 639 0.21 -24.68 -12.71
C VAL A 639 -0.99 -24.28 -11.85
N ARG A 640 -1.29 -25.06 -10.81
CA ARG A 640 -2.34 -24.74 -9.83
C ARG A 640 -1.73 -24.49 -8.46
N LEU A 641 -2.13 -23.40 -7.82
CA LEU A 641 -1.77 -23.04 -6.44
C LEU A 641 -3.01 -23.25 -5.57
N SER A 642 -2.93 -24.17 -4.60
CA SER A 642 -4.07 -24.60 -3.77
C SER A 642 -3.70 -24.59 -2.28
N PRO A 643 -4.00 -23.50 -1.54
CA PRO A 643 -3.86 -23.49 -0.08
C PRO A 643 -4.72 -24.58 0.57
N GLU A 644 -4.18 -25.28 1.56
CA GLU A 644 -4.85 -26.43 2.21
C GLU A 644 -6.10 -26.00 2.99
N LYS A 645 -6.01 -24.92 3.77
CA LYS A 645 -7.17 -24.32 4.43
C LYS A 645 -7.92 -23.44 3.43
N ARG A 646 -9.14 -23.85 3.09
CA ARG A 646 -10.09 -23.05 2.32
C ARG A 646 -10.62 -21.94 3.22
N PHE A 647 -10.43 -20.70 2.84
CA PHE A 647 -11.12 -19.58 3.49
C PHE A 647 -12.37 -19.27 2.67
N PRO A 648 -13.58 -19.43 3.24
CA PRO A 648 -14.75 -18.87 2.60
C PRO A 648 -14.64 -17.33 2.58
N ALA A 649 -15.10 -16.71 1.50
CA ALA A 649 -15.34 -15.27 1.50
C ALA A 649 -16.30 -14.91 2.64
N LEU A 650 -16.20 -13.69 3.19
CA LEU A 650 -17.16 -13.22 4.19
C LEU A 650 -18.59 -13.30 3.58
N PRO A 651 -19.58 -13.82 4.33
CA PRO A 651 -20.96 -13.84 3.86
C PRO A 651 -21.47 -12.44 3.51
N THR A 652 -22.22 -12.31 2.41
CA THR A 652 -22.85 -11.06 2.00
C THR A 652 -23.77 -10.54 3.11
N GLY A 653 -23.59 -9.27 3.54
CA GLY A 653 -24.38 -8.65 4.61
C GLY A 653 -23.64 -8.48 5.96
N ILE A 654 -22.41 -8.98 6.08
CA ILE A 654 -21.55 -8.76 7.24
C ILE A 654 -20.40 -7.81 6.87
N GLU A 655 -20.29 -6.68 7.56
CA GLU A 655 -19.16 -5.75 7.44
C GLU A 655 -18.04 -6.12 8.41
N GLU A 656 -16.80 -6.21 7.94
CA GLU A 656 -15.62 -6.33 8.80
C GLU A 656 -15.09 -4.95 9.20
N VAL A 657 -14.96 -4.73 10.52
CA VAL A 657 -14.51 -3.46 11.10
C VAL A 657 -13.32 -3.72 12.04
N GLU A 658 -12.19 -3.08 11.78
CA GLU A 658 -11.04 -3.09 12.69
C GLU A 658 -11.34 -2.22 13.93
N LEU A 659 -11.26 -2.80 15.12
CA LEU A 659 -11.51 -2.13 16.42
C LEU A 659 -10.24 -1.48 17.00
N GLY A 660 -9.09 -1.99 16.58
CA GLY A 660 -7.76 -1.62 17.04
C GLY A 660 -6.76 -2.72 16.67
N ARG A 661 -5.55 -2.63 17.19
CA ARG A 661 -4.49 -3.61 17.01
C ARG A 661 -3.92 -4.04 18.35
N SER A 662 -3.35 -5.23 18.40
CA SER A 662 -2.64 -5.78 19.56
C SER A 662 -1.19 -5.28 19.65
N LEU A 663 -0.43 -5.81 20.60
CA LEU A 663 0.97 -5.46 20.82
C LEU A 663 1.87 -5.90 19.66
N ASP A 664 1.62 -7.06 19.05
CA ASP A 664 2.33 -7.55 17.86
C ASP A 664 1.71 -7.03 16.54
N ASP A 665 1.02 -5.89 16.60
CA ASP A 665 0.39 -5.19 15.47
C ASP A 665 -0.63 -6.05 14.69
N GLN A 666 -1.22 -7.06 15.35
CA GLN A 666 -2.29 -7.87 14.76
C GLN A 666 -3.63 -7.14 14.86
N PRO A 667 -4.45 -7.11 13.80
CA PRO A 667 -5.73 -6.44 13.83
C PRO A 667 -6.74 -7.18 14.73
N ILE A 668 -7.46 -6.42 15.54
CA ILE A 668 -8.61 -6.89 16.33
C ILE A 668 -9.85 -6.56 15.53
N LEU A 669 -10.49 -7.60 14.99
CA LEU A 669 -11.53 -7.46 13.98
C LEU A 669 -12.91 -7.75 14.58
N ALA A 670 -13.86 -6.87 14.31
CA ALA A 670 -15.28 -7.10 14.50
C ALA A 670 -15.97 -7.46 13.19
N ARG A 671 -17.04 -8.23 13.28
CA ARG A 671 -18.00 -8.59 12.24
C ARG A 671 -19.32 -7.93 12.61
N VAL A 672 -19.79 -7.01 11.79
CA VAL A 672 -21.00 -6.23 12.03
C VAL A 672 -22.05 -6.67 11.02
N TRP A 673 -23.03 -7.42 11.50
CA TRP A 673 -24.22 -7.75 10.74
C TRP A 673 -25.31 -6.70 11.03
N SER A 674 -25.99 -6.20 10.00
CA SER A 674 -27.08 -5.22 10.14
C SER A 674 -28.25 -5.55 9.21
N HIS A 675 -29.48 -5.44 9.72
CA HIS A 675 -30.68 -5.65 8.92
C HIS A 675 -30.95 -4.44 7.99
N PRO A 676 -31.26 -4.65 6.70
CA PRO A 676 -31.50 -3.56 5.75
C PRO A 676 -32.93 -3.01 5.88
N GLU A 677 -33.17 -1.96 6.69
CA GLU A 677 -34.38 -1.13 6.59
C GLU A 677 -34.14 0.28 7.21
N PRO A 678 -34.59 1.38 6.57
CA PRO A 678 -34.26 2.73 6.99
C PRO A 678 -35.29 3.29 7.99
N THR A 679 -34.92 3.41 9.26
CA THR A 679 -35.60 4.34 10.18
C THR A 679 -34.58 5.03 11.08
N GLY A 680 -34.71 6.36 11.27
CA GLY A 680 -33.74 7.23 11.95
C GLY A 680 -33.55 7.02 13.46
N ALA A 681 -33.89 5.85 13.99
CA ALA A 681 -33.65 5.45 15.38
C ALA A 681 -32.38 4.58 15.46
N ARG A 682 -31.62 4.69 16.57
CA ARG A 682 -30.47 3.80 16.81
C ARG A 682 -30.94 2.34 16.87
N PRO A 683 -30.29 1.41 16.14
CA PRO A 683 -30.68 0.00 16.15
C PRO A 683 -30.48 -0.62 17.53
N GLU A 684 -31.31 -1.60 17.88
CA GLU A 684 -30.96 -2.52 18.97
C GLU A 684 -29.69 -3.27 18.57
N THR A 685 -28.64 -3.17 19.38
CA THR A 685 -27.33 -3.77 19.11
C THR A 685 -26.99 -4.80 20.19
N ILE A 686 -26.46 -5.95 19.81
CA ILE A 686 -25.81 -6.88 20.75
C ILE A 686 -24.32 -7.03 20.44
N PHE A 687 -23.54 -7.38 21.45
CA PHE A 687 -22.10 -7.57 21.31
C PHE A 687 -21.72 -9.00 21.73
N MET A 688 -20.95 -9.70 20.91
CA MET A 688 -20.48 -11.06 21.16
C MET A 688 -18.97 -11.08 20.99
N LEU A 689 -18.25 -11.75 21.88
CA LEU A 689 -16.81 -11.95 21.73
C LEU A 689 -16.38 -13.35 22.14
N ALA A 690 -15.25 -13.76 21.59
CA ALA A 690 -14.56 -15.00 21.94
C ALA A 690 -13.03 -14.77 21.99
N SER A 691 -12.31 -15.75 22.55
CA SER A 691 -10.85 -15.78 22.57
C SER A 691 -10.22 -14.50 23.16
N ILE A 692 -10.83 -13.93 24.19
CA ILE A 692 -10.17 -12.89 25.02
C ILE A 692 -9.01 -13.49 25.82
N HIS A 693 -9.11 -14.79 26.12
CA HIS A 693 -7.96 -15.62 26.45
C HIS A 693 -7.56 -16.43 25.21
N GLY A 694 -6.32 -16.28 24.75
CA GLY A 694 -5.87 -16.89 23.50
C GLY A 694 -5.78 -18.43 23.53
N SER A 695 -5.65 -19.01 24.74
CA SER A 695 -5.65 -20.46 24.95
C SER A 695 -7.06 -21.09 24.98
N GLU A 696 -8.12 -20.30 24.77
CA GLU A 696 -9.53 -20.75 24.79
C GLU A 696 -10.17 -20.61 23.39
N PRO A 697 -9.68 -21.33 22.36
CA PRO A 697 -9.99 -21.01 20.97
C PRO A 697 -11.36 -21.50 20.50
N ALA A 698 -12.08 -22.33 21.26
CA ALA A 698 -13.31 -22.99 20.79
C ALA A 698 -14.45 -22.00 20.45
N GLY A 699 -14.46 -20.82 21.07
CA GLY A 699 -15.45 -19.78 20.77
C GLY A 699 -15.30 -19.18 19.37
N THR A 700 -14.10 -19.16 18.79
CA THR A 700 -13.83 -18.59 17.46
C THR A 700 -14.56 -19.34 16.34
N PRO A 701 -14.35 -20.66 16.14
CA PRO A 701 -15.07 -21.41 15.09
C PRO A 701 -16.57 -21.51 15.34
N LEU A 702 -17.02 -21.51 16.61
CA LEU A 702 -18.45 -21.44 16.93
C LEU A 702 -19.08 -20.12 16.46
N MET A 703 -18.38 -19.00 16.65
CA MET A 703 -18.83 -17.69 16.18
C MET A 703 -18.83 -17.58 14.65
N GLN A 704 -17.84 -18.18 13.98
CA GLN A 704 -17.82 -18.24 12.50
C GLN A 704 -19.04 -18.99 11.94
N ARG A 705 -19.44 -20.11 12.53
CA ARG A 705 -20.65 -20.81 12.09
C ARG A 705 -21.93 -20.03 12.39
N PHE A 706 -21.95 -19.26 13.47
CA PHE A 706 -23.03 -18.32 13.77
C PHE A 706 -23.13 -17.21 12.72
N GLU A 707 -22.02 -16.66 12.25
CA GLU A 707 -21.98 -15.68 11.15
C GLU A 707 -22.61 -16.25 9.87
N GLU A 708 -22.31 -17.50 9.52
CA GLU A 708 -22.93 -18.20 8.39
C GLU A 708 -24.44 -18.36 8.60
N TRP A 709 -24.86 -18.80 9.80
CA TRP A 709 -26.28 -18.95 10.14
C TRP A 709 -27.07 -17.63 10.04
N LEU A 710 -26.47 -16.50 10.43
CA LEU A 710 -27.09 -15.18 10.32
C LEU A 710 -27.41 -14.76 8.87
N VAL A 711 -26.65 -15.27 7.90
CA VAL A 711 -26.87 -14.98 6.48
C VAL A 711 -27.76 -16.05 5.83
N GLU A 712 -27.72 -17.29 6.33
CA GLU A 712 -28.62 -18.36 5.88
C GLU A 712 -30.07 -18.16 6.31
N GLN A 713 -30.31 -17.46 7.42
CA GLN A 713 -31.64 -17.35 8.04
C GLN A 713 -32.11 -15.90 8.12
N ASP A 714 -33.31 -15.65 7.60
CA ASP A 714 -34.04 -14.40 7.82
C ASP A 714 -34.92 -14.53 9.09
N ASP A 715 -34.30 -14.41 10.28
CA ASP A 715 -35.01 -14.52 11.56
C ASP A 715 -35.44 -13.14 12.09
N PRO A 716 -36.74 -12.80 12.04
CA PRO A 716 -37.24 -11.47 12.41
C PRO A 716 -37.13 -11.17 13.92
N ARG A 717 -36.74 -12.14 14.75
CA ARG A 717 -36.52 -11.96 16.19
C ARG A 717 -35.11 -11.48 16.53
N LEU A 718 -34.21 -11.41 15.55
CA LEU A 718 -32.86 -10.91 15.76
C LEU A 718 -32.85 -9.39 15.95
N PRO A 719 -31.91 -8.86 16.75
CA PRO A 719 -31.73 -7.42 16.90
C PRO A 719 -31.29 -6.82 15.56
N ARG A 720 -31.50 -5.52 15.38
CA ARG A 720 -31.15 -4.83 14.13
C ARG A 720 -29.64 -4.87 13.83
N GLN A 721 -28.80 -5.01 14.85
CA GLN A 721 -27.36 -5.07 14.70
C GLN A 721 -26.73 -6.10 15.65
N ILE A 722 -25.80 -6.89 15.10
CA ILE A 722 -25.00 -7.86 15.86
C ILE A 722 -23.54 -7.55 15.58
N VAL A 723 -22.78 -7.28 16.65
CA VAL A 723 -21.34 -7.04 16.57
C VAL A 723 -20.61 -8.20 17.21
N MET A 724 -19.81 -8.90 16.43
CA MET A 724 -19.10 -10.12 16.83
C MET A 724 -17.59 -9.88 16.76
N THR A 725 -16.84 -10.25 17.79
CA THR A 725 -15.38 -10.20 17.81
C THR A 725 -14.86 -11.62 18.08
N PRO A 726 -14.69 -12.46 17.04
CA PRO A 726 -14.31 -13.87 17.22
C PRO A 726 -12.94 -14.04 17.89
N ILE A 727 -12.01 -13.12 17.66
CA ILE A 727 -10.67 -13.12 18.27
C ILE A 727 -10.42 -11.77 18.93
N ALA A 728 -10.65 -11.72 20.24
CA ALA A 728 -10.42 -10.52 21.04
C ALA A 728 -8.94 -10.32 21.44
N ASN A 729 -8.16 -11.41 21.52
CA ASN A 729 -6.73 -11.41 21.84
C ASN A 729 -5.93 -12.09 20.71
N PRO A 730 -5.63 -11.40 19.60
CA PRO A 730 -4.98 -12.03 18.45
C PRO A 730 -3.55 -12.51 18.75
N ASP A 731 -2.81 -11.81 19.61
CA ASP A 731 -1.43 -12.20 19.99
C ASP A 731 -1.45 -13.49 20.81
N GLY A 732 -2.25 -13.51 21.88
CA GLY A 732 -2.41 -14.71 22.70
C GLY A 732 -2.96 -15.88 21.88
N TYR A 733 -3.93 -15.62 21.00
CA TYR A 733 -4.53 -16.64 20.14
C TYR A 733 -3.51 -17.24 19.17
N ALA A 734 -2.67 -16.41 18.54
CA ALA A 734 -1.61 -16.88 17.66
C ALA A 734 -0.55 -17.70 18.40
N ALA A 735 -0.23 -17.31 19.64
CA ALA A 735 0.71 -18.03 20.51
C ALA A 735 0.12 -19.27 21.19
N GLY A 736 -1.22 -19.41 21.22
CA GLY A 736 -1.91 -20.43 22.03
C GLY A 736 -1.80 -20.17 23.54
N GLU A 737 -1.60 -18.92 23.94
CA GLU A 737 -1.40 -18.50 25.32
C GLU A 737 -2.64 -17.81 25.89
N ARG A 738 -2.87 -17.95 27.19
CA ARG A 738 -4.02 -17.33 27.87
C ARG A 738 -4.00 -15.79 27.80
N PHE A 739 -2.82 -15.19 27.93
CA PHE A 739 -2.64 -13.76 28.12
C PHE A 739 -2.24 -13.05 26.83
N ASN A 740 -2.17 -11.72 26.82
CA ASN A 740 -1.57 -10.98 25.70
C ASN A 740 -0.02 -11.04 25.78
N ARG A 741 0.66 -10.37 24.85
CA ARG A 741 2.13 -10.40 24.76
C ARG A 741 2.86 -9.89 26.02
N ASN A 742 2.25 -8.97 26.76
CA ASN A 742 2.76 -8.47 28.05
C ASN A 742 2.46 -9.40 29.24
N GLY A 743 1.79 -10.53 29.02
CA GLY A 743 1.36 -11.44 30.09
C GLY A 743 0.17 -10.90 30.90
N VAL A 744 -0.56 -9.91 30.38
CA VAL A 744 -1.74 -9.32 31.01
C VAL A 744 -2.99 -10.13 30.69
N ASP A 745 -3.81 -10.37 31.72
CA ASP A 745 -5.15 -10.91 31.58
C ASP A 745 -6.09 -9.79 31.10
N LEU A 746 -6.37 -9.81 29.80
CA LEU A 746 -7.22 -8.81 29.15
C LEU A 746 -8.63 -8.75 29.74
N ASN A 747 -9.15 -9.89 30.23
CA ASN A 747 -10.43 -9.96 30.91
C ASN A 747 -10.33 -9.49 32.37
N ARG A 748 -9.26 -8.80 32.78
CA ARG A 748 -9.10 -8.14 34.09
C ARG A 748 -8.63 -6.69 33.96
N ASN A 749 -8.45 -6.20 32.73
CA ASN A 749 -7.89 -4.89 32.42
C ASN A 749 -8.98 -3.79 32.24
N PHE A 750 -10.26 -4.07 32.52
CA PHE A 750 -11.35 -3.11 32.35
C PHE A 750 -11.52 -2.18 33.57
N PRO A 751 -12.06 -0.96 33.39
CA PRO A 751 -12.30 -0.01 34.48
C PRO A 751 -13.58 -0.38 35.28
N ALA A 752 -13.68 -1.64 35.72
CA ALA A 752 -14.77 -2.09 36.57
C ALA A 752 -14.64 -1.48 37.98
N GLY A 753 -15.77 -1.19 38.65
CA GLY A 753 -15.76 -0.57 39.98
C GLY A 753 -15.08 -1.43 41.06
N ASN A 754 -15.04 -2.76 40.85
CA ASN A 754 -14.38 -3.73 41.74
C ASN A 754 -12.91 -4.00 41.37
N ARG A 755 -12.29 -3.26 40.44
CA ARG A 755 -10.92 -3.52 39.98
C ARG A 755 -9.91 -3.35 41.14
N THR A 756 -9.03 -4.34 41.28
CA THR A 756 -7.86 -4.29 42.17
C THR A 756 -6.59 -4.15 41.34
N GLU A 757 -5.60 -3.41 41.84
CA GLU A 757 -4.28 -3.31 41.18
C GLU A 757 -3.50 -4.61 41.34
N ALA A 758 -3.05 -5.18 40.23
CA ALA A 758 -2.12 -6.30 40.18
C ALA A 758 -1.43 -6.29 38.81
N THR A 759 -0.18 -6.73 38.73
CA THR A 759 0.58 -6.79 37.47
C THR A 759 -0.17 -7.55 36.37
N ARG A 760 -0.82 -8.65 36.71
CA ARG A 760 -1.62 -9.44 35.75
C ARG A 760 -2.91 -8.76 35.28
N HIS A 761 -3.34 -7.66 35.90
CA HIS A 761 -4.50 -6.87 35.47
C HIS A 761 -4.10 -5.66 34.62
N GLY A 762 -2.82 -5.55 34.26
CA GLY A 762 -2.21 -4.40 33.60
C GLY A 762 -1.91 -3.24 34.56
N GLU A 763 -0.97 -2.38 34.17
CA GLU A 763 -0.46 -1.28 35.02
C GLU A 763 -1.57 -0.33 35.48
N ARG A 764 -2.55 -0.09 34.62
CA ARG A 764 -3.76 0.73 34.88
C ARG A 764 -4.93 0.17 34.09
N PRO A 765 -6.19 0.56 34.38
CA PRO A 765 -7.30 0.16 33.54
C PRO A 765 -7.03 0.56 32.08
N LEU A 766 -7.29 -0.37 31.15
CA LEU A 766 -7.10 -0.19 29.71
C LEU A 766 -5.64 0.20 29.38
N SER A 767 -4.68 -0.37 30.11
CA SER A 767 -3.27 -0.27 29.76
C SER A 767 -2.96 -1.02 28.46
N GLU A 768 -3.70 -2.10 28.18
CA GLU A 768 -3.46 -2.93 27.01
C GLU A 768 -4.26 -2.44 25.79
N PRO A 769 -3.64 -2.43 24.59
CA PRO A 769 -4.29 -1.94 23.39
C PRO A 769 -5.53 -2.78 23.01
N GLU A 770 -5.54 -4.08 23.34
CA GLU A 770 -6.66 -4.97 23.08
C GLU A 770 -7.89 -4.62 23.92
N SER A 771 -7.73 -4.47 25.24
CA SER A 771 -8.82 -4.08 26.14
C SER A 771 -9.34 -2.67 25.82
N ALA A 772 -8.44 -1.75 25.44
CA ALA A 772 -8.83 -0.42 24.96
C ALA A 772 -9.65 -0.49 23.66
N ALA A 773 -9.30 -1.37 22.73
CA ALA A 773 -10.05 -1.59 21.49
C ALA A 773 -11.46 -2.13 21.75
N LEU A 774 -11.59 -3.13 22.63
CA LEU A 774 -12.89 -3.67 23.03
C LEU A 774 -13.77 -2.61 23.69
N LEU A 775 -13.21 -1.76 24.55
CA LEU A 775 -13.98 -0.67 25.15
C LEU A 775 -14.44 0.36 24.10
N ARG A 776 -13.58 0.72 23.14
CA ARG A 776 -13.98 1.60 22.02
C ARG A 776 -15.12 0.97 21.23
N ALA A 777 -15.07 -0.34 20.99
CA ALA A 777 -16.13 -1.07 20.31
C ALA A 777 -17.45 -1.01 21.09
N LEU A 778 -17.44 -1.27 22.40
CA LEU A 778 -18.63 -1.17 23.26
C LEU A 778 -19.21 0.25 23.33
N ARG A 779 -18.40 1.29 23.15
CA ARG A 779 -18.87 2.69 23.08
C ARG A 779 -19.42 3.04 21.70
N ARG A 780 -18.78 2.55 20.63
CA ARG A 780 -19.20 2.73 19.24
C ARG A 780 -20.51 2.02 18.96
N TYR A 781 -20.67 0.83 19.52
CA TYR A 781 -21.80 -0.07 19.34
C TYR A 781 -22.41 -0.37 20.71
N PRO A 782 -23.13 0.58 21.34
CA PRO A 782 -23.61 0.44 22.71
C PRO A 782 -24.61 -0.71 22.82
N PRO A 783 -24.24 -1.87 23.41
CA PRO A 783 -25.06 -3.06 23.28
C PRO A 783 -26.18 -3.08 24.33
N THR A 784 -27.30 -3.74 24.03
CA THR A 784 -28.34 -4.07 25.02
C THR A 784 -27.97 -5.27 25.86
N ARG A 785 -27.16 -6.19 25.31
CA ARG A 785 -26.61 -7.38 25.99
C ARG A 785 -25.26 -7.79 25.39
N VAL A 786 -24.43 -8.44 26.21
CA VAL A 786 -23.09 -8.92 25.82
C VAL A 786 -22.96 -10.44 26.05
N LEU A 787 -22.34 -11.15 25.11
CA LEU A 787 -21.93 -12.54 25.27
C LEU A 787 -20.40 -12.62 25.22
N SER A 788 -19.80 -13.26 26.22
CA SER A 788 -18.38 -13.63 26.22
C SER A 788 -18.26 -15.15 26.24
N ILE A 789 -17.59 -15.73 25.24
CA ILE A 789 -17.38 -17.19 25.17
C ILE A 789 -16.00 -17.52 25.74
N HIS A 790 -15.97 -18.46 26.68
CA HIS A 790 -14.82 -18.87 27.48
C HIS A 790 -14.70 -20.38 27.60
N GLN A 791 -13.58 -20.83 28.17
CA GLN A 791 -13.32 -22.19 28.61
C GLN A 791 -12.47 -22.16 29.91
N PRO A 792 -12.46 -23.22 30.75
CA PRO A 792 -13.19 -24.47 30.64
C PRO A 792 -14.15 -24.71 31.82
N LEU A 793 -14.91 -23.70 32.28
CA LEU A 793 -15.65 -23.83 33.55
C LEU A 793 -16.98 -24.59 33.46
N GLU A 794 -17.38 -25.02 32.26
CA GLU A 794 -18.52 -25.94 32.03
C GLU A 794 -19.87 -25.40 32.55
N CYS A 795 -20.11 -24.11 32.44
CA CYS A 795 -21.35 -23.48 32.90
C CYS A 795 -21.79 -22.29 32.04
N ILE A 796 -22.96 -21.73 32.34
CA ILE A 796 -23.40 -20.42 31.84
C ILE A 796 -23.46 -19.47 33.03
N ASP A 797 -22.50 -18.56 33.10
CA ASP A 797 -22.41 -17.51 34.11
C ASP A 797 -23.04 -16.20 33.62
N TYR A 798 -23.43 -15.34 34.54
CA TYR A 798 -24.07 -14.07 34.23
C TYR A 798 -23.77 -12.98 35.27
N ASP A 799 -23.57 -11.76 34.77
CA ASP A 799 -23.55 -10.55 35.58
C ASP A 799 -24.64 -9.56 35.12
N GLY A 800 -25.00 -8.63 36.00
CA GLY A 800 -26.12 -7.71 35.77
C GLY A 800 -27.47 -8.45 35.65
N PRO A 801 -28.47 -7.89 34.95
CA PRO A 801 -29.79 -8.50 34.76
C PRO A 801 -29.80 -9.64 33.70
N GLY A 802 -28.85 -10.58 33.78
CA GLY A 802 -28.62 -11.62 32.76
C GLY A 802 -29.24 -13.00 33.05
N GLN A 803 -29.74 -13.27 34.27
CA GLN A 803 -30.12 -14.62 34.71
C GLN A 803 -31.13 -15.33 33.80
N ALA A 804 -32.14 -14.60 33.34
CA ALA A 804 -33.19 -15.18 32.51
C ALA A 804 -32.68 -15.60 31.13
N ILE A 805 -31.76 -14.81 30.54
CA ILE A 805 -31.09 -15.13 29.28
C ILE A 805 -30.20 -16.36 29.46
N ALA A 806 -29.38 -16.40 30.52
CA ALA A 806 -28.54 -17.58 30.82
C ALA A 806 -29.39 -18.86 30.94
N THR A 807 -30.54 -18.76 31.61
CA THR A 807 -31.49 -19.88 31.76
C THR A 807 -32.09 -20.32 30.43
N ALA A 808 -32.45 -19.38 29.55
CA ALA A 808 -32.95 -19.69 28.21
C ALA A 808 -31.88 -20.39 27.37
N MET A 809 -30.64 -19.88 27.39
CA MET A 809 -29.50 -20.48 26.70
C MET A 809 -29.24 -21.93 27.17
N SER A 810 -29.22 -22.17 28.49
CA SER A 810 -29.03 -23.50 29.05
C SER A 810 -30.13 -24.47 28.60
N ARG A 811 -31.39 -24.04 28.62
CA ARG A 811 -32.52 -24.86 28.12
C ARG A 811 -32.41 -25.16 26.62
N ALA A 812 -31.98 -24.19 25.81
CA ALA A 812 -31.85 -24.34 24.36
C ALA A 812 -30.85 -25.44 23.97
N ILE A 813 -29.86 -25.70 24.82
CA ILE A 813 -28.87 -26.79 24.65
C ILE A 813 -29.18 -28.01 25.53
N GLY A 814 -30.45 -28.19 25.94
CA GLY A 814 -30.90 -29.36 26.69
C GLY A 814 -30.32 -29.47 28.11
N GLY A 815 -29.88 -28.35 28.70
CA GLY A 815 -29.24 -28.32 30.01
C GLY A 815 -27.78 -28.78 30.00
N ARG A 816 -27.15 -28.90 28.83
CA ARG A 816 -25.75 -29.35 28.69
C ARG A 816 -24.77 -28.54 29.53
N LEU A 817 -24.97 -27.23 29.65
CA LEU A 817 -24.24 -26.36 30.57
C LEU A 817 -25.22 -25.82 31.63
N PRO A 818 -25.01 -26.10 32.93
CA PRO A 818 -25.83 -25.54 34.00
C PRO A 818 -25.63 -24.03 34.12
N VAL A 819 -26.66 -23.32 34.60
CA VAL A 819 -26.53 -21.90 34.96
C VAL A 819 -25.91 -21.80 36.34
N GLU A 820 -24.71 -21.23 36.44
CA GLU A 820 -23.97 -21.08 37.70
C GLU A 820 -23.43 -19.67 37.82
N LYS A 821 -23.55 -19.06 39.01
CA LYS A 821 -23.04 -17.71 39.26
C LYS A 821 -21.63 -17.78 39.83
N LEU A 822 -20.63 -17.46 39.01
CA LEU A 822 -19.21 -17.52 39.40
C LEU A 822 -18.74 -16.29 40.17
N GLY A 823 -19.49 -15.19 40.05
CA GLY A 823 -19.24 -13.92 40.73
C GLY A 823 -18.23 -13.01 40.02
N GLY A 824 -18.46 -11.70 40.13
CA GLY A 824 -17.66 -10.67 39.47
C GLY A 824 -16.18 -10.73 39.82
N ARG A 825 -15.33 -10.95 38.80
CA ARG A 825 -13.88 -10.98 38.95
C ARG A 825 -13.34 -9.53 38.91
N PRO A 826 -12.41 -9.14 39.81
CA PRO A 826 -11.93 -7.75 39.88
C PRO A 826 -11.39 -7.21 38.56
N GLY A 827 -12.01 -6.18 37.98
CA GLY A 827 -11.55 -5.58 36.72
C GLY A 827 -12.01 -6.31 35.46
N SER A 828 -12.93 -7.27 35.55
CA SER A 828 -13.36 -8.04 34.38
C SER A 828 -14.34 -7.32 33.47
N LEU A 829 -14.43 -7.81 32.24
CA LEU A 829 -15.47 -7.36 31.31
C LEU A 829 -16.87 -7.64 31.89
N GLY A 830 -17.04 -8.80 32.53
CA GLY A 830 -18.25 -9.19 33.28
C GLY A 830 -18.66 -8.13 34.29
N SER A 831 -17.78 -7.78 35.23
CA SER A 831 -18.06 -6.77 36.24
C SER A 831 -18.24 -5.37 35.65
N TYR A 832 -17.47 -5.00 34.60
CA TYR A 832 -17.66 -3.70 33.96
C TYR A 832 -19.02 -3.59 33.27
N VAL A 833 -19.46 -4.57 32.49
CA VAL A 833 -20.74 -4.52 31.78
C VAL A 833 -21.92 -4.74 32.74
N GLY A 834 -21.81 -5.77 33.59
CA GLY A 834 -22.85 -6.19 34.52
C GLY A 834 -23.07 -5.24 35.68
N GLU A 835 -22.00 -4.87 36.39
CA GLU A 835 -22.08 -4.06 37.61
C GLU A 835 -21.94 -2.56 37.32
N THR A 836 -20.94 -2.16 36.53
CA THR A 836 -20.70 -0.73 36.25
C THR A 836 -21.72 -0.15 35.27
N LEU A 837 -22.04 -0.86 34.18
CA LEU A 837 -23.00 -0.36 33.17
C LEU A 837 -24.44 -0.82 33.43
N GLY A 838 -24.67 -1.76 34.36
CA GLY A 838 -26.00 -2.29 34.67
C GLY A 838 -26.65 -3.06 33.52
N LYS A 839 -25.84 -3.63 32.61
CA LYS A 839 -26.31 -4.33 31.40
C LYS A 839 -26.12 -5.84 31.53
N PRO A 840 -26.98 -6.67 30.93
CA PRO A 840 -26.81 -8.11 30.96
C PRO A 840 -25.55 -8.51 30.19
N ILE A 841 -24.68 -9.29 30.84
CA ILE A 841 -23.57 -9.99 30.21
C ILE A 841 -23.62 -11.46 30.59
N ILE A 842 -23.48 -12.33 29.60
CA ILE A 842 -23.47 -13.78 29.77
C ILE A 842 -22.07 -14.28 29.43
N THR A 843 -21.53 -15.15 30.28
CA THR A 843 -20.27 -15.85 30.06
C THR A 843 -20.60 -17.32 29.77
N LEU A 844 -20.38 -17.74 28.53
CA LEU A 844 -20.60 -19.12 28.08
C LEU A 844 -19.30 -19.90 28.24
N GLU A 845 -19.20 -20.73 29.28
CA GLU A 845 -18.01 -21.51 29.63
C GLU A 845 -18.13 -22.93 29.05
N LEU A 846 -17.45 -23.19 27.93
CA LEU A 846 -17.47 -24.48 27.25
C LEU A 846 -16.55 -25.49 27.95
N PHE A 847 -16.64 -26.78 27.60
CA PHE A 847 -15.72 -27.80 28.13
C PHE A 847 -14.29 -27.59 27.60
N ALA A 848 -13.28 -28.01 28.37
CA ALA A 848 -11.89 -28.01 27.91
C ALA A 848 -11.70 -28.84 26.63
N SER A 849 -12.41 -29.96 26.51
CA SER A 849 -12.35 -30.89 25.36
C SER A 849 -12.87 -30.28 24.05
N GLU A 850 -13.48 -29.10 24.08
CA GLU A 850 -14.01 -28.41 22.90
C GLU A 850 -12.91 -27.68 22.09
N GLN A 851 -11.70 -27.54 22.65
CA GLN A 851 -10.60 -26.78 22.05
C GLN A 851 -10.24 -27.21 20.62
N ASP A 852 -10.29 -28.52 20.32
CA ASP A 852 -9.90 -29.07 19.02
C ASP A 852 -11.10 -29.43 18.13
N ARG A 853 -12.33 -29.07 18.52
CA ARG A 853 -13.54 -29.41 17.76
C ARG A 853 -13.79 -28.40 16.63
N GLY A 854 -14.20 -28.93 15.47
CA GLY A 854 -14.56 -28.11 14.31
C GLY A 854 -15.87 -27.34 14.49
N ALA A 855 -16.05 -26.28 13.69
CA ALA A 855 -17.17 -25.34 13.77
C ALA A 855 -18.56 -26.01 13.78
N GLU A 856 -18.81 -26.95 12.87
CA GLU A 856 -20.12 -27.63 12.76
C GLU A 856 -20.43 -28.51 13.98
N ALA A 857 -19.42 -29.17 14.55
CA ALA A 857 -19.60 -30.01 15.73
C ALA A 857 -19.91 -29.16 16.98
N LEU A 858 -19.22 -28.03 17.13
CA LEU A 858 -19.52 -27.04 18.17
C LEU A 858 -20.91 -26.43 17.98
N TRP A 859 -21.28 -26.13 16.74
CA TRP A 859 -22.57 -25.54 16.39
C TRP A 859 -23.75 -26.45 16.72
N GLN A 860 -23.64 -27.76 16.48
CA GLN A 860 -24.68 -28.72 16.85
C GLN A 860 -24.96 -28.73 18.37
N ASP A 861 -23.92 -28.57 19.18
CA ASP A 861 -24.02 -28.63 20.64
C ASP A 861 -24.37 -27.27 21.28
N TYR A 862 -23.87 -26.16 20.74
CA TYR A 862 -23.92 -24.84 21.37
C TYR A 862 -24.60 -23.75 20.53
N GLY A 863 -24.79 -23.96 19.23
CA GLY A 863 -25.48 -23.03 18.33
C GLY A 863 -26.87 -22.61 18.82
N PRO A 864 -27.72 -23.54 19.33
CA PRO A 864 -29.00 -23.18 19.94
C PRO A 864 -28.89 -22.16 21.09
N ALA A 865 -27.82 -22.20 21.90
CA ALA A 865 -27.60 -21.21 22.96
C ALA A 865 -27.25 -19.83 22.39
N LEU A 866 -26.40 -19.75 21.36
CA LEU A 866 -26.08 -18.47 20.69
C LEU A 866 -27.33 -17.85 20.06
N ILE A 867 -28.20 -18.67 19.47
CA ILE A 867 -29.47 -18.22 18.90
C ILE A 867 -30.41 -17.71 20.01
N ALA A 868 -30.55 -18.43 21.12
CA ALA A 868 -31.39 -18.00 22.25
C ALA A 868 -30.89 -16.67 22.85
N PHE A 869 -29.57 -16.51 22.98
CA PHE A 869 -28.94 -15.24 23.36
C PHE A 869 -29.27 -14.13 22.36
N ALA A 870 -29.05 -14.40 21.07
CA ALA A 870 -29.25 -13.42 20.01
C ALA A 870 -30.71 -12.96 19.92
N ARG A 871 -31.68 -13.82 20.19
CA ARG A 871 -33.11 -13.46 20.27
C ARG A 871 -33.53 -12.78 21.58
N GLY A 872 -32.66 -12.72 22.58
CA GLY A 872 -33.00 -12.17 23.90
C GLY A 872 -34.04 -13.00 24.67
N GLU A 873 -34.10 -14.31 24.42
CA GLU A 873 -35.09 -15.19 25.05
C GLU A 873 -35.01 -15.11 26.58
N GLY A 874 -36.15 -14.89 27.24
CA GLY A 874 -36.24 -14.77 28.70
C GLY A 874 -36.21 -13.35 29.26
N GLN A 875 -35.94 -12.30 28.45
CA GLN A 875 -36.22 -10.93 28.89
C GLN A 875 -37.72 -10.66 28.86
N ALA A 876 -38.29 -10.13 29.95
CA ALA A 876 -39.66 -9.62 29.93
C ALA A 876 -39.71 -8.43 28.95
N GLU A 877 -40.73 -8.37 28.09
CA GLU A 877 -40.98 -7.22 27.23
C GLU A 877 -41.01 -5.95 28.10
N VAL A 878 -39.95 -5.14 28.02
CA VAL A 878 -39.93 -3.83 28.66
C VAL A 878 -40.92 -2.98 27.88
N GLY A 879 -42.10 -2.79 28.47
CA GLY A 879 -43.25 -2.18 27.83
C GLY A 879 -42.96 -0.82 27.18
N SER A 880 -43.54 -0.64 26.00
CA SER A 880 -43.75 0.65 25.35
C SER A 880 -44.41 1.65 26.31
N PRO A 881 -44.01 2.92 26.22
CA PRO A 881 -44.94 3.92 25.71
C PRO A 881 -44.78 4.17 24.22
#